data_AF-A0AAV7LAX1-F1
#
_entry.id   AF-A0AAV7LAX1-F1
#
_cell.length_a   1.000
_cell.length_b   1.000
_cell.length_c   1.000
_cell.angle_alpha   90.00
_cell.angle_beta   90.00
_cell.angle_gamma   90.00
#
_symmetry.space_group_name_H-M   'P 1'
#
loop_
_entity.id
_entity.type
_entity.pdbx_description
1 polymer ?
#
loop_
_entity_poly.entity_id
_entity_poly.type
_entity_poly.pdbx_seq_one_letter_code
_entity_poly.pdbx_strand_id
1 'polypeptide(L)'
;MAPEPYTSLHKRMTAAEAQTKSLIKDLAKFGVNTQNFDHFSSRSGVPPESYNAISTTYSMDAFAGHSDTVLRSDESLVNRMCHMESIIQTLKLNIFRLHTEKELNPRHSDQLQAELAAMQEEHTREMKAAQMEVMRLRQKLCEECEEKAMVQDKNERLSEALEIASATKLDAAVTAEELRVTKSRMGRRIHELQELLSQETSLRKSLEESQALMLQRVQDLEKAVETERKEVEVLQQDNKTLRSDAKDLQDKQQQEGLRILQLEQESTHLKSELDARDRIITQLRAEAKDAQSRLTTELAEKIQLTRDFMTMKEKAEHVQAQNDQLGQQCSEMSACLRTLTMENAKLVSEHQATLKAEQEKMAKKLHEQDLLLDAARLNITAELKSAQCERNRLEKELSSLLEEHALCIEKQRLTEEKMTMRKTLMESTIGHLREDLETTMKERNDLLKEKDNILQEKAKALNEIAEERDKLEAELTECQLDLEAMKTTLHSQEGENRSLLDRLASMEHQQHARQQVEQALSELTNSKNKLAYEKGKLQTRVQQLEAELESLADARSENTQLRKMNTALEAKYSQVSAEYNSGKICTQRLDAQLKQARLVLERQEQDFVLAIRSRDEAMRESQKLKSLMEAMEERERQKICSLQRQLSDVKEDKIKISGTLENVLTSHNRLQQTVEKLETELGSKDSEVAGLRKERSQNHHRMQLLENELAEGQSKLQFMDTLQRTQVEPLRKAYEVSREDNKKLALSLEQSLQTNSDMQSKLNRIQDELDSKDLQFQQLQTCREQEIEEAKVETKLSVERLDALKKQLYQEQESAKRRGQRDNMELKKALEDITTKSADLSSANRLLIQKVTELEKVLANQRVKLKSQKAQLRHYKEAKATSTEETERRKQTESELKQMELLNTQYQKENHEQALKIHELLAEMNALQGQIKELAKCHQDEVQLKQYQEGLLQGERKQRHQLEKKCQSLEDTVKKLKKFKEAAEKTLKDASVESEQISLNLEEAHRWFMTKFDSLKLEMMQTKQGCLPSCSEETLTDTEVVREKNEESLRMSTLELKDGMDESPTKLQNCFLPNHSEAEQGHV
;
A
#
# COMPACT_ATOMS: atom_id res chain seq x y z
N MET A 1 149.07 -90.34 -58.52
CA MET A 1 150.34 -89.71 -58.93
C MET A 1 150.20 -89.24 -60.38
N ALA A 2 151.16 -88.48 -60.91
CA ALA A 2 151.37 -88.31 -62.35
C ALA A 2 151.77 -89.69 -63.00
N PRO A 3 151.85 -89.90 -64.34
CA PRO A 3 152.37 -88.96 -65.35
C PRO A 3 151.67 -88.95 -66.73
N GLU A 4 152.36 -88.32 -67.70
CA GLU A 4 152.13 -88.25 -69.17
C GLU A 4 152.23 -89.65 -69.86
N PRO A 5 151.93 -89.86 -71.17
CA PRO A 5 151.78 -88.87 -72.27
C PRO A 5 150.62 -89.16 -73.29
N TYR A 6 150.82 -88.78 -74.56
CA TYR A 6 150.04 -89.13 -75.78
C TYR A 6 148.90 -88.22 -76.30
N THR A 7 148.95 -86.93 -75.97
CA THR A 7 148.25 -85.82 -76.66
C THR A 7 148.59 -85.62 -78.16
N SER A 8 149.29 -86.58 -78.79
CA SER A 8 149.73 -86.55 -80.19
C SER A 8 148.63 -86.94 -81.18
N LEU A 9 147.88 -88.01 -80.90
CA LEU A 9 146.92 -88.60 -81.85
C LEU A 9 145.79 -87.62 -82.22
N HIS A 10 145.37 -86.80 -81.26
CA HIS A 10 144.32 -85.79 -81.40
C HIS A 10 144.65 -84.70 -82.45
N LYS A 11 145.93 -84.45 -82.77
CA LYS A 11 146.34 -83.39 -83.72
C LYS A 11 146.38 -83.83 -85.19
N ARG A 12 146.58 -85.12 -85.50
CA ARG A 12 146.64 -85.58 -86.91
C ARG A 12 145.26 -85.65 -87.56
N MET A 13 144.23 -86.03 -86.81
CA MET A 13 142.86 -86.18 -87.33
C MET A 13 142.29 -84.83 -87.81
N THR A 14 142.55 -83.74 -87.09
CA THR A 14 142.10 -82.38 -87.43
C THR A 14 142.66 -81.84 -88.75
N ALA A 15 143.82 -82.35 -89.21
CA ALA A 15 144.47 -81.88 -90.44
C ALA A 15 143.85 -82.51 -91.70
N ALA A 16 143.49 -83.80 -91.66
CA ALA A 16 142.83 -84.48 -92.77
C ALA A 16 141.46 -83.85 -93.07
N GLU A 17 140.72 -83.49 -92.03
CA GLU A 17 139.41 -82.81 -92.11
C GLU A 17 139.48 -81.39 -92.70
N ALA A 18 140.67 -80.80 -92.84
CA ALA A 18 140.89 -79.49 -93.47
C ALA A 18 141.13 -79.59 -94.99
N GLN A 19 141.90 -80.58 -95.46
CA GLN A 19 142.19 -80.72 -96.90
C GLN A 19 140.93 -81.11 -97.70
N THR A 20 140.10 -82.01 -97.19
CA THR A 20 138.84 -82.42 -97.83
C THR A 20 137.89 -81.24 -98.05
N LYS A 21 137.87 -80.25 -97.14
CA LYS A 21 137.10 -79.00 -97.27
C LYS A 21 137.63 -78.06 -98.36
N SER A 22 138.89 -78.18 -98.77
CA SER A 22 139.44 -77.43 -99.90
C SER A 22 139.01 -78.01 -101.24
N LEU A 23 139.04 -79.35 -101.39
CA LEU A 23 138.78 -80.01 -102.68
C LEU A 23 137.34 -79.78 -103.19
N ILE A 24 136.37 -79.80 -102.27
CA ILE A 24 134.95 -79.49 -102.54
C ILE A 24 134.79 -78.08 -103.15
N LYS A 25 135.68 -77.14 -102.80
CA LYS A 25 135.59 -75.72 -103.17
C LYS A 25 136.04 -75.42 -104.60
N ASP A 26 136.83 -76.31 -105.22
CA ASP A 26 137.27 -76.15 -106.61
C ASP A 26 136.37 -76.91 -107.61
N LEU A 27 135.74 -78.02 -107.21
CA LEU A 27 134.73 -78.71 -108.01
C LEU A 27 133.52 -77.81 -108.34
N ALA A 28 133.15 -76.93 -107.41
CA ALA A 28 132.10 -75.93 -107.62
C ALA A 28 132.37 -74.96 -108.78
N LYS A 29 133.64 -74.72 -109.17
CA LYS A 29 134.01 -73.80 -110.27
C LYS A 29 133.73 -74.38 -111.66
N PHE A 30 133.51 -75.69 -111.77
CA PHE A 30 133.24 -76.39 -113.02
C PHE A 30 131.88 -77.12 -113.04
N GLY A 31 130.97 -76.78 -112.10
CA GLY A 31 129.54 -77.11 -112.23
C GLY A 31 129.07 -78.49 -111.74
N VAL A 32 129.80 -79.14 -110.82
CA VAL A 32 129.35 -80.40 -110.19
C VAL A 32 128.80 -80.13 -108.78
N ASN A 33 127.62 -80.68 -108.45
CA ASN A 33 126.80 -80.26 -107.31
C ASN A 33 126.65 -81.38 -106.24
N THR A 34 126.62 -81.04 -104.94
CA THR A 34 126.90 -81.97 -103.83
C THR A 34 125.92 -81.90 -102.66
N GLN A 35 124.82 -82.67 -102.70
CA GLN A 35 123.88 -82.83 -101.57
C GLN A 35 123.31 -84.28 -101.49
N ASN A 36 124.16 -85.28 -101.21
CA ASN A 36 123.72 -86.68 -101.02
C ASN A 36 124.74 -87.51 -100.20
N PHE A 37 125.02 -87.13 -98.96
CA PHE A 37 125.81 -87.91 -98.00
C PHE A 37 125.38 -87.64 -96.55
N ASP A 38 124.39 -88.40 -96.07
CA ASP A 38 124.52 -89.25 -94.87
C ASP A 38 123.19 -89.99 -94.58
N HIS A 39 123.25 -91.31 -94.68
CA HIS A 39 122.21 -92.26 -94.31
C HIS A 39 122.88 -93.48 -93.68
N PHE A 40 122.15 -94.21 -92.84
CA PHE A 40 122.54 -95.39 -92.05
C PHE A 40 123.25 -95.17 -90.70
N SER A 41 122.96 -96.10 -89.78
CA SER A 41 123.36 -96.19 -88.35
C SER A 41 122.75 -95.11 -87.42
N SER A 42 122.26 -95.43 -86.22
CA SER A 42 122.04 -96.76 -85.62
C SER A 42 120.94 -96.77 -84.54
N ARG A 43 120.56 -97.97 -84.10
CA ARG A 43 119.43 -98.31 -83.21
C ARG A 43 119.83 -98.32 -81.73
N SER A 44 118.91 -97.96 -80.84
CA SER A 44 118.87 -98.21 -79.39
C SER A 44 119.71 -97.29 -78.46
N GLY A 45 119.08 -96.88 -77.35
CA GLY A 45 119.72 -96.29 -76.15
C GLY A 45 119.08 -94.97 -75.68
N VAL A 46 118.29 -94.84 -74.60
CA VAL A 46 117.83 -95.78 -73.55
C VAL A 46 118.97 -96.29 -72.63
N PRO A 47 118.81 -96.47 -71.30
CA PRO A 47 117.70 -96.20 -70.35
C PRO A 47 118.16 -95.07 -69.36
N PRO A 48 117.99 -95.12 -68.01
CA PRO A 48 116.95 -95.69 -67.15
C PRO A 48 116.34 -94.69 -66.13
N GLU A 49 115.35 -95.19 -65.39
CA GLU A 49 115.09 -94.98 -63.95
C GLU A 49 114.81 -93.59 -63.31
N SER A 50 114.01 -93.72 -62.25
CA SER A 50 113.67 -92.80 -61.16
C SER A 50 114.89 -92.48 -60.27
N TYR A 51 114.64 -91.76 -59.15
CA TYR A 51 115.53 -91.56 -57.98
C TYR A 51 116.61 -90.46 -58.18
N ASN A 52 117.09 -89.72 -57.18
CA ASN A 52 116.90 -89.64 -55.72
C ASN A 52 116.83 -88.14 -55.31
N ALA A 53 116.19 -87.61 -54.26
CA ALA A 53 115.82 -88.04 -52.89
C ALA A 53 116.65 -87.34 -51.78
N ILE A 54 115.96 -86.63 -50.88
CA ILE A 54 116.36 -86.25 -49.51
C ILE A 54 115.05 -86.37 -48.69
N SER A 55 114.84 -87.41 -47.87
CA SER A 55 115.39 -87.67 -46.53
C SER A 55 114.87 -86.76 -45.41
N THR A 56 114.07 -87.37 -44.51
CA THR A 56 114.15 -87.34 -43.01
C THR A 56 114.26 -85.99 -42.25
N THR A 57 113.97 -85.86 -40.94
CA THR A 57 113.69 -86.79 -39.83
C THR A 57 112.57 -86.29 -38.89
N TYR A 58 111.69 -87.20 -38.47
CA TYR A 58 111.51 -87.57 -37.05
C TYR A 58 111.47 -89.11 -37.06
N SER A 59 112.34 -89.90 -36.40
CA SER A 59 113.16 -89.73 -35.19
C SER A 59 112.37 -89.74 -33.88
N MET A 60 111.85 -90.93 -33.54
CA MET A 60 112.23 -91.55 -32.27
C MET A 60 113.37 -92.57 -32.53
N ASP A 61 114.11 -92.94 -31.48
CA ASP A 61 115.27 -93.85 -31.50
C ASP A 61 114.88 -95.33 -31.80
N ALA A 62 115.79 -96.30 -32.09
CA ALA A 62 117.23 -96.39 -31.83
C ALA A 62 118.02 -97.38 -32.76
N PHE A 63 119.37 -97.35 -32.69
CA PHE A 63 120.41 -98.35 -33.13
C PHE A 63 120.97 -98.47 -34.62
N ALA A 64 122.06 -97.72 -34.94
CA ALA A 64 123.33 -98.01 -35.72
C ALA A 64 123.47 -98.67 -37.16
N GLY A 65 124.35 -98.14 -38.08
CA GLY A 65 124.85 -98.79 -39.37
C GLY A 65 125.52 -97.89 -40.50
N HIS A 66 126.18 -98.46 -41.57
CA HIS A 66 126.94 -97.85 -42.76
C HIS A 66 127.25 -98.89 -43.92
N SER A 67 127.87 -98.69 -45.13
CA SER A 67 127.98 -97.63 -46.22
C SER A 67 128.84 -98.06 -47.50
N ASP A 68 128.77 -97.32 -48.65
CA ASP A 68 129.81 -96.99 -49.72
C ASP A 68 130.25 -97.79 -51.04
N THR A 69 130.84 -97.04 -52.04
CA THR A 69 131.75 -97.35 -53.23
C THR A 69 131.28 -97.59 -54.73
N VAL A 70 131.98 -97.03 -55.77
CA VAL A 70 131.78 -97.16 -57.29
C VAL A 70 133.02 -96.77 -58.20
N LEU A 71 133.24 -97.30 -59.45
CA LEU A 71 134.15 -96.73 -60.55
C LEU A 71 134.12 -97.44 -61.98
N ARG A 72 134.59 -96.82 -63.11
CA ARG A 72 134.94 -97.46 -64.45
C ARG A 72 135.81 -96.64 -65.50
N SER A 73 135.83 -97.00 -66.82
CA SER A 73 136.84 -96.68 -67.91
C SER A 73 136.32 -96.69 -69.39
N ASP A 74 137.15 -96.32 -70.43
CA ASP A 74 137.39 -97.01 -71.78
C ASP A 74 138.06 -96.15 -72.93
N GLU A 75 138.16 -96.63 -74.21
CA GLU A 75 138.94 -96.04 -75.38
C GLU A 75 138.29 -96.19 -76.82
N SER A 76 138.98 -96.70 -77.87
CA SER A 76 138.68 -97.00 -79.32
C SER A 76 139.13 -96.10 -80.52
N LEU A 77 140.20 -95.28 -80.49
CA LEU A 77 140.33 -94.12 -81.41
C LEU A 77 141.00 -94.25 -82.82
N VAL A 78 141.76 -95.31 -83.16
CA VAL A 78 142.85 -95.18 -84.19
C VAL A 78 142.45 -95.25 -85.68
N ASN A 79 141.44 -96.02 -86.07
CA ASN A 79 141.31 -96.52 -87.47
C ASN A 79 140.81 -95.52 -88.55
N ARG A 80 140.51 -94.25 -88.21
CA ARG A 80 139.75 -93.33 -89.09
C ARG A 80 140.52 -92.69 -90.26
N MET A 81 141.84 -92.83 -90.33
CA MET A 81 142.68 -91.81 -90.99
C MET A 81 143.17 -92.10 -92.43
N CYS A 82 143.33 -93.36 -92.85
CA CYS A 82 144.11 -93.68 -94.06
C CYS A 82 143.35 -93.68 -95.40
N HIS A 83 142.02 -93.46 -95.42
CA HIS A 83 141.21 -93.67 -96.63
C HIS A 83 141.05 -92.44 -97.55
N MET A 84 141.20 -91.21 -97.01
CA MET A 84 140.82 -89.98 -97.74
C MET A 84 141.77 -89.55 -98.88
N GLU A 85 143.00 -90.09 -98.94
CA GLU A 85 144.08 -89.48 -99.74
C GLU A 85 144.05 -89.85 -101.24
N SER A 86 143.45 -90.97 -101.61
CA SER A 86 143.60 -91.57 -102.96
C SER A 86 142.76 -90.93 -104.08
N ILE A 87 141.71 -90.16 -103.77
CA ILE A 87 140.68 -89.78 -104.76
C ILE A 87 141.03 -88.48 -105.53
N ILE A 88 142.01 -87.71 -105.04
CA ILE A 88 142.33 -86.34 -105.49
C ILE A 88 142.84 -86.26 -106.95
N GLN A 89 143.42 -87.32 -107.50
CA GLN A 89 144.28 -87.22 -108.69
C GLN A 89 143.55 -87.27 -110.05
N THR A 90 142.38 -87.91 -110.15
CA THR A 90 141.71 -88.19 -111.43
C THR A 90 141.23 -86.94 -112.18
N LEU A 91 140.96 -85.84 -111.47
CA LEU A 91 140.28 -84.65 -112.00
C LEU A 91 141.07 -83.82 -113.03
N LYS A 92 142.38 -84.07 -113.22
CA LYS A 92 143.25 -83.19 -114.02
C LYS A 92 143.18 -83.38 -115.55
N LEU A 93 142.66 -84.52 -116.04
CA LEU A 93 142.84 -84.92 -117.45
C LEU A 93 141.92 -84.24 -118.47
N ASN A 94 140.70 -83.87 -118.08
CA ASN A 94 139.65 -83.46 -119.05
C ASN A 94 139.87 -82.07 -119.69
N ILE A 95 140.75 -81.22 -119.14
CA ILE A 95 140.86 -79.80 -119.51
C ILE A 95 141.54 -79.58 -120.88
N PHE A 96 142.48 -80.44 -121.27
CA PHE A 96 143.34 -80.19 -122.45
C PHE A 96 142.63 -80.28 -123.81
N ARG A 97 141.51 -81.00 -123.92
CA ARG A 97 140.92 -81.36 -125.23
C ARG A 97 140.19 -80.21 -125.92
N LEU A 98 139.77 -79.19 -125.16
CA LEU A 98 138.92 -78.08 -125.62
C LEU A 98 139.68 -76.95 -126.37
N HIS A 99 140.99 -77.10 -126.60
CA HIS A 99 141.82 -76.00 -127.10
C HIS A 99 142.08 -76.01 -128.62
N THR A 100 141.92 -77.16 -129.29
CA THR A 100 142.48 -77.42 -130.64
C THR A 100 141.59 -77.10 -131.84
N GLU A 101 140.32 -76.72 -131.66
CA GLU A 101 139.28 -76.89 -132.69
C GLU A 101 138.97 -75.62 -133.53
N LYS A 102 139.86 -74.60 -133.53
CA LYS A 102 139.45 -73.20 -133.80
C LYS A 102 139.92 -72.51 -135.10
N GLU A 103 140.85 -73.04 -135.89
CA GLU A 103 141.71 -72.15 -136.73
C GLU A 103 141.76 -72.31 -138.27
N LEU A 104 140.96 -73.15 -138.97
CA LEU A 104 141.20 -73.41 -140.41
C LEU A 104 139.99 -73.37 -141.37
N ASN A 105 140.03 -72.43 -142.35
CA ASN A 105 139.59 -72.48 -143.77
C ASN A 105 138.74 -71.25 -144.24
N PRO A 106 139.25 -70.36 -145.13
CA PRO A 106 138.64 -69.05 -145.40
C PRO A 106 137.69 -68.94 -146.62
N ARG A 107 137.37 -70.02 -147.36
CA ARG A 107 136.45 -69.93 -148.53
C ARG A 107 134.99 -70.34 -148.28
N HIS A 108 134.61 -70.57 -147.02
CA HIS A 108 133.22 -70.84 -146.61
C HIS A 108 132.56 -69.63 -145.92
N SER A 109 133.33 -68.58 -145.62
CA SER A 109 132.96 -67.46 -144.73
C SER A 109 131.68 -66.74 -145.15
N ASP A 110 131.56 -66.41 -146.43
CA ASP A 110 130.48 -65.55 -146.95
C ASP A 110 129.12 -66.25 -147.00
N GLN A 111 129.09 -67.58 -146.83
CA GLN A 111 127.87 -68.39 -146.93
C GLN A 111 127.32 -68.79 -145.55
N LEU A 112 128.18 -69.18 -144.61
CA LEU A 112 127.80 -69.48 -143.22
C LEU A 112 127.33 -68.23 -142.45
N GLN A 113 127.81 -67.04 -142.83
CA GLN A 113 127.41 -65.78 -142.21
C GLN A 113 125.92 -65.41 -142.47
N ALA A 114 125.28 -66.02 -143.48
CA ALA A 114 123.83 -65.92 -143.69
C ALA A 114 123.04 -66.87 -142.78
N GLU A 115 123.49 -68.12 -142.61
CA GLU A 115 122.80 -69.13 -141.78
C GLU A 115 122.88 -68.80 -140.28
N LEU A 116 124.00 -68.24 -139.82
CA LEU A 116 124.18 -67.84 -138.42
C LEU A 116 123.16 -66.76 -137.99
N ALA A 117 122.77 -65.87 -138.90
CA ALA A 117 121.81 -64.80 -138.62
C ALA A 117 120.39 -65.36 -138.41
N ALA A 118 119.99 -66.39 -139.16
CA ALA A 118 118.68 -67.03 -139.01
C ALA A 118 118.56 -67.78 -137.67
N MET A 119 119.58 -68.58 -137.33
CA MET A 119 119.64 -69.34 -136.08
C MET A 119 119.60 -68.45 -134.83
N GLN A 120 120.23 -67.27 -134.89
CA GLN A 120 120.21 -66.30 -133.78
C GLN A 120 118.80 -65.73 -133.54
N GLU A 121 118.02 -65.47 -134.59
CA GLU A 121 116.67 -64.93 -134.42
C GLU A 121 115.73 -65.97 -133.76
N GLU A 122 115.82 -67.24 -134.17
CA GLU A 122 115.01 -68.34 -133.64
C GLU A 122 115.27 -68.59 -132.14
N HIS A 123 116.54 -68.67 -131.73
CA HIS A 123 116.91 -68.87 -130.32
C HIS A 123 116.34 -67.78 -129.38
N THR A 124 116.22 -66.54 -129.84
CA THR A 124 115.63 -65.45 -129.02
C THR A 124 114.11 -65.57 -128.83
N ARG A 125 113.41 -66.37 -129.65
CA ARG A 125 111.98 -66.64 -129.51
C ARG A 125 111.74 -67.74 -128.47
N GLU A 126 112.49 -68.83 -128.54
CA GLU A 126 112.37 -69.96 -127.60
C GLU A 126 112.66 -69.56 -126.15
N MET A 127 113.73 -68.77 -125.92
CA MET A 127 114.10 -68.30 -124.58
C MET A 127 112.99 -67.48 -123.89
N LYS A 128 112.16 -66.76 -124.67
CA LYS A 128 111.01 -66.01 -124.13
C LYS A 128 109.84 -66.93 -123.76
N ALA A 129 109.60 -67.99 -124.54
CA ALA A 129 108.57 -68.98 -124.22
C ALA A 129 108.91 -69.74 -122.92
N ALA A 130 110.17 -70.16 -122.77
CA ALA A 130 110.63 -70.89 -121.57
C ALA A 130 110.48 -70.09 -120.27
N GLN A 131 110.70 -68.77 -120.30
CA GLN A 131 110.57 -67.92 -119.10
C GLN A 131 109.12 -67.79 -118.60
N MET A 132 108.13 -67.74 -119.49
CA MET A 132 106.73 -67.57 -119.09
C MET A 132 106.17 -68.81 -118.35
N GLU A 133 106.53 -70.01 -118.80
CA GLU A 133 106.03 -71.25 -118.19
C GLU A 133 106.56 -71.47 -116.76
N VAL A 134 107.78 -71.00 -116.47
CA VAL A 134 108.35 -71.04 -115.11
C VAL A 134 107.60 -70.12 -114.14
N MET A 135 107.07 -68.98 -114.60
CA MET A 135 106.20 -68.14 -113.76
C MET A 135 104.86 -68.83 -113.50
N ARG A 136 104.24 -69.41 -114.54
CA ARG A 136 102.94 -70.10 -114.45
C ARG A 136 102.93 -71.25 -113.45
N LEU A 137 104.01 -72.03 -113.37
CA LEU A 137 104.14 -73.15 -112.44
C LEU A 137 104.38 -72.70 -110.99
N ARG A 138 105.09 -71.58 -110.77
CA ARG A 138 105.31 -71.05 -109.41
C ARG A 138 104.04 -70.53 -108.76
N GLN A 139 103.18 -69.85 -109.54
CA GLN A 139 101.94 -69.29 -109.01
C GLN A 139 101.00 -70.38 -108.45
N LYS A 140 100.77 -71.46 -109.21
CA LYS A 140 99.91 -72.57 -108.79
C LYS A 140 100.33 -73.25 -107.48
N LEU A 141 101.63 -73.24 -107.15
CA LEU A 141 102.12 -73.86 -105.93
C LEU A 141 101.84 -73.01 -104.68
N CYS A 142 101.67 -71.69 -104.82
CA CYS A 142 101.27 -70.81 -103.74
C CYS A 142 99.77 -70.97 -103.42
N GLU A 143 98.93 -70.98 -104.46
CA GLU A 143 97.46 -71.07 -104.37
C GLU A 143 97.02 -72.30 -103.53
N GLU A 144 97.56 -73.48 -103.82
CA GLU A 144 97.31 -74.74 -103.07
C GLU A 144 97.78 -74.69 -101.60
N CYS A 145 98.81 -73.91 -101.28
CA CYS A 145 99.31 -73.78 -99.91
C CYS A 145 98.41 -72.89 -99.04
N GLU A 146 97.84 -71.85 -99.64
CA GLU A 146 96.94 -70.90 -98.96
C GLU A 146 95.57 -71.55 -98.65
N GLU A 147 94.99 -72.32 -99.59
CA GLU A 147 93.73 -73.03 -99.35
C GLU A 147 93.84 -74.03 -98.18
N LYS A 148 94.96 -74.76 -98.09
CA LYS A 148 95.16 -75.75 -97.03
C LYS A 148 95.20 -75.11 -95.63
N ALA A 149 95.81 -73.95 -95.48
CA ALA A 149 95.81 -73.20 -94.21
C ALA A 149 94.40 -72.72 -93.83
N MET A 150 93.64 -72.22 -94.81
CA MET A 150 92.27 -71.71 -94.64
C MET A 150 91.25 -72.80 -94.23
N VAL A 151 91.52 -74.08 -94.50
CA VAL A 151 90.68 -75.20 -94.03
C VAL A 151 90.99 -75.55 -92.58
N GLN A 152 92.25 -75.45 -92.15
CA GLN A 152 92.65 -75.84 -90.79
C GLN A 152 92.16 -74.82 -89.73
N ASP A 153 92.33 -73.53 -89.97
CA ASP A 153 91.82 -72.44 -89.13
C ASP A 153 90.30 -72.55 -88.87
N LYS A 154 89.52 -72.98 -89.88
CA LYS A 154 88.07 -73.19 -89.73
C LYS A 154 87.70 -74.34 -88.80
N ASN A 155 88.47 -75.42 -88.77
CA ASN A 155 88.20 -76.55 -87.87
C ASN A 155 88.50 -76.19 -86.42
N GLU A 156 89.62 -75.49 -86.18
CA GLU A 156 90.03 -75.08 -84.83
C GLU A 156 88.98 -74.13 -84.20
N ARG A 157 88.52 -73.12 -84.95
CA ARG A 157 87.44 -72.20 -84.51
C ARG A 157 86.09 -72.89 -84.23
N LEU A 158 85.75 -73.94 -84.99
CA LEU A 158 84.51 -74.71 -84.75
C LEU A 158 84.59 -75.56 -83.48
N SER A 159 85.78 -76.00 -83.08
CA SER A 159 85.99 -76.73 -81.82
C SER A 159 85.86 -75.79 -80.61
N GLU A 160 86.48 -74.61 -80.65
CA GLU A 160 86.35 -73.59 -79.60
C GLU A 160 84.91 -73.14 -79.40
N ALA A 161 84.18 -72.89 -80.50
CA ALA A 161 82.77 -72.51 -80.45
C ALA A 161 81.89 -73.59 -79.79
N LEU A 162 82.22 -74.87 -79.95
CA LEU A 162 81.49 -75.98 -79.34
C LEU A 162 81.73 -76.08 -77.82
N GLU A 163 82.98 -75.90 -77.36
CA GLU A 163 83.27 -75.85 -75.92
C GLU A 163 82.56 -74.69 -75.23
N ILE A 164 82.64 -73.47 -75.81
CA ILE A 164 81.97 -72.27 -75.29
C ILE A 164 80.45 -72.47 -75.20
N ALA A 165 79.84 -73.08 -76.22
CA ALA A 165 78.40 -73.43 -76.21
C ALA A 165 78.05 -74.50 -75.17
N SER A 166 78.98 -75.42 -74.84
CA SER A 166 78.78 -76.43 -73.81
C SER A 166 78.87 -75.87 -72.38
N ALA A 167 79.84 -74.98 -72.13
CA ALA A 167 80.05 -74.34 -70.83
C ALA A 167 78.90 -73.38 -70.48
N THR A 168 78.54 -72.48 -71.41
CA THR A 168 77.43 -71.53 -71.20
C THR A 168 76.09 -72.22 -70.95
N LYS A 169 75.87 -73.42 -71.51
CA LYS A 169 74.69 -74.25 -71.22
C LYS A 169 74.70 -74.83 -69.80
N LEU A 170 75.88 -75.12 -69.23
CA LEU A 170 76.02 -75.60 -67.85
C LEU A 170 75.70 -74.46 -66.85
N ASP A 171 76.26 -73.28 -67.06
CA ASP A 171 76.03 -72.11 -66.20
C ASP A 171 74.56 -71.68 -66.20
N ALA A 172 73.91 -71.74 -67.37
CA ALA A 172 72.47 -71.50 -67.51
C ALA A 172 71.60 -72.51 -66.72
N ALA A 173 72.07 -73.75 -66.55
CA ALA A 173 71.38 -74.77 -65.75
C ALA A 173 71.59 -74.56 -64.24
N VAL A 174 72.80 -74.20 -63.81
CA VAL A 174 73.12 -73.90 -62.40
C VAL A 174 72.32 -72.68 -61.92
N THR A 175 72.40 -71.56 -62.66
CA THR A 175 71.67 -70.33 -62.33
C THR A 175 70.14 -70.52 -62.32
N ALA A 176 69.59 -71.40 -63.17
CA ALA A 176 68.17 -71.75 -63.13
C ALA A 176 67.76 -72.47 -61.85
N GLU A 177 68.59 -73.38 -61.30
CA GLU A 177 68.29 -74.06 -60.04
C GLU A 177 68.51 -73.14 -58.82
N GLU A 178 69.51 -72.26 -58.85
CA GLU A 178 69.67 -71.20 -57.84
C GLU A 178 68.45 -70.25 -57.79
N LEU A 179 67.92 -69.87 -58.96
CA LEU A 179 66.67 -69.13 -59.08
C LEU A 179 65.47 -69.93 -58.56
N ARG A 180 65.45 -71.26 -58.73
CA ARG A 180 64.40 -72.13 -58.18
C ARG A 180 64.47 -72.22 -56.65
N VAL A 181 65.66 -72.42 -56.07
CA VAL A 181 65.90 -72.48 -54.62
C VAL A 181 65.60 -71.13 -53.95
N THR A 182 66.06 -70.01 -54.54
CA THR A 182 65.75 -68.66 -54.02
C THR A 182 64.26 -68.34 -54.11
N LYS A 183 63.58 -68.70 -55.21
CA LYS A 183 62.11 -68.61 -55.32
C LYS A 183 61.39 -69.44 -54.25
N SER A 184 61.83 -70.66 -53.96
CA SER A 184 61.26 -71.49 -52.88
C SER A 184 61.57 -70.96 -51.46
N ARG A 185 62.69 -70.24 -51.28
CA ARG A 185 63.00 -69.53 -50.02
C ARG A 185 62.13 -68.28 -49.84
N MET A 186 61.99 -67.47 -50.89
CA MET A 186 61.09 -66.30 -50.90
C MET A 186 59.62 -66.71 -50.73
N GLY A 187 59.18 -67.79 -51.38
CA GLY A 187 57.82 -68.32 -51.24
C GLY A 187 57.47 -68.67 -49.79
N ARG A 188 58.35 -69.37 -49.06
CA ARG A 188 58.18 -69.63 -47.62
C ARG A 188 58.14 -68.33 -46.81
N ARG A 189 59.09 -67.41 -47.05
CA ARG A 189 59.12 -66.12 -46.34
C ARG A 189 57.88 -65.25 -46.58
N ILE A 190 57.26 -65.33 -47.75
CA ILE A 190 55.99 -64.65 -48.04
C ILE A 190 54.84 -65.26 -47.23
N HIS A 191 54.76 -66.60 -47.11
CA HIS A 191 53.74 -67.24 -46.27
C HIS A 191 53.94 -66.90 -44.78
N GLU A 192 55.17 -66.95 -44.27
CA GLU A 192 55.51 -66.50 -42.90
C GLU A 192 55.06 -65.05 -42.64
N LEU A 193 55.30 -64.14 -43.59
CA LEU A 193 54.88 -62.74 -43.48
C LEU A 193 53.36 -62.55 -43.60
N GLN A 194 52.67 -63.36 -44.40
CA GLN A 194 51.21 -63.37 -44.49
C GLN A 194 50.56 -63.89 -43.20
N GLU A 195 51.13 -64.93 -42.59
CA GLU A 195 50.68 -65.46 -41.30
C GLU A 195 50.93 -64.47 -40.16
N LEU A 196 52.12 -63.86 -40.09
CA LEU A 196 52.39 -62.80 -39.10
C LEU A 196 51.48 -61.58 -39.30
N LEU A 197 51.15 -61.21 -40.55
CA LEU A 197 50.21 -60.12 -40.83
C LEU A 197 48.76 -60.49 -40.43
N SER A 198 48.33 -61.74 -40.58
CA SER A 198 47.01 -62.18 -40.13
C SER A 198 46.91 -62.21 -38.60
N GLN A 199 47.99 -62.61 -37.91
CA GLN A 199 48.10 -62.55 -36.46
C GLN A 199 48.08 -61.09 -35.97
N GLU A 200 48.92 -60.21 -36.51
CA GLU A 200 48.97 -58.77 -36.20
C GLU A 200 47.62 -58.07 -36.44
N THR A 201 46.93 -58.35 -37.56
CA THR A 201 45.61 -57.76 -37.83
C THR A 201 44.53 -58.29 -36.89
N SER A 202 44.57 -59.57 -36.48
CA SER A 202 43.66 -60.10 -35.45
C SER A 202 43.92 -59.49 -34.06
N LEU A 203 45.19 -59.31 -33.70
CA LEU A 203 45.60 -58.67 -32.45
C LEU A 203 45.16 -57.20 -32.42
N ARG A 204 45.42 -56.43 -33.49
CA ARG A 204 44.93 -55.05 -33.63
C ARG A 204 43.42 -54.96 -33.50
N LYS A 205 42.67 -55.81 -34.22
CA LYS A 205 41.21 -55.85 -34.12
C LYS A 205 40.73 -56.12 -32.69
N SER A 206 41.36 -57.05 -31.98
CA SER A 206 41.04 -57.31 -30.56
C SER A 206 41.40 -56.15 -29.63
N LEU A 207 42.47 -55.40 -29.94
CA LEU A 207 42.90 -54.22 -29.20
C LEU A 207 41.99 -53.01 -29.48
N GLU A 208 41.56 -52.82 -30.73
CA GLU A 208 40.58 -51.81 -31.15
C GLU A 208 39.21 -52.09 -30.51
N GLU A 209 38.76 -53.34 -30.47
CA GLU A 209 37.55 -53.77 -29.75
C GLU A 209 37.68 -53.53 -28.24
N SER A 210 38.85 -53.83 -27.64
CA SER A 210 39.12 -53.56 -26.23
C SER A 210 39.16 -52.05 -25.91
N GLN A 211 39.75 -51.24 -26.78
CA GLN A 211 39.77 -49.78 -26.67
C GLN A 211 38.37 -49.18 -26.84
N ALA A 212 37.57 -49.68 -27.78
CA ALA A 212 36.18 -49.25 -27.96
C ALA A 212 35.33 -49.56 -26.72
N LEU A 213 35.48 -50.76 -26.13
CA LEU A 213 34.83 -51.13 -24.86
C LEU A 213 35.32 -50.26 -23.68
N MET A 214 36.60 -49.90 -23.64
CA MET A 214 37.15 -49.00 -22.63
C MET A 214 36.58 -47.58 -22.77
N LEU A 215 36.54 -47.04 -23.99
CA LEU A 215 35.95 -45.72 -24.29
C LEU A 215 34.45 -45.68 -23.98
N GLN A 216 33.70 -46.72 -24.35
CA GLN A 216 32.29 -46.86 -23.98
C GLN A 216 32.11 -46.83 -22.45
N ARG A 217 32.93 -47.60 -21.72
CA ARG A 217 32.89 -47.63 -20.25
C ARG A 217 33.28 -46.29 -19.63
N VAL A 218 34.22 -45.55 -20.22
CA VAL A 218 34.54 -44.17 -19.80
C VAL A 218 33.35 -43.25 -20.02
N GLN A 219 32.71 -43.27 -21.20
CA GLN A 219 31.52 -42.47 -21.48
C GLN A 219 30.34 -42.80 -20.56
N ASP A 220 30.17 -44.07 -20.18
CA ASP A 220 29.10 -44.47 -19.25
C ASP A 220 29.41 -44.09 -17.79
N LEU A 221 30.68 -44.07 -17.39
CA LEU A 221 31.12 -43.47 -16.12
C LEU A 221 31.00 -41.94 -16.13
N GLU A 222 31.30 -41.27 -17.24
CA GLU A 222 31.10 -39.83 -17.40
C GLU A 222 29.61 -39.48 -17.27
N LYS A 223 28.71 -40.24 -17.90
CA LYS A 223 27.25 -40.10 -17.72
C LYS A 223 26.84 -40.31 -16.27
N ALA A 224 27.36 -41.35 -15.60
CA ALA A 224 27.05 -41.64 -14.20
C ALA A 224 27.49 -40.50 -13.25
N VAL A 225 28.73 -40.03 -13.38
CA VAL A 225 29.26 -38.88 -12.62
C VAL A 225 28.46 -37.60 -12.92
N GLU A 226 27.99 -37.44 -14.17
CA GLU A 226 27.19 -36.28 -14.60
C GLU A 226 25.71 -36.37 -14.19
N THR A 227 25.20 -37.55 -13.82
CA THR A 227 23.94 -37.72 -13.07
C THR A 227 24.15 -37.51 -11.57
N GLU A 228 25.20 -38.08 -10.97
CA GLU A 228 25.55 -37.87 -9.56
C GLU A 228 25.77 -36.38 -9.23
N ARG A 229 26.41 -35.63 -10.13
CA ARG A 229 26.55 -34.17 -10.02
C ARG A 229 25.19 -33.45 -9.94
N LYS A 230 24.23 -33.84 -10.78
CA LYS A 230 22.89 -33.23 -10.80
C LYS A 230 22.09 -33.59 -9.56
N GLU A 231 22.22 -34.83 -9.07
CA GLU A 231 21.66 -35.24 -7.78
C GLU A 231 22.29 -34.47 -6.62
N VAL A 232 23.61 -34.23 -6.65
CA VAL A 232 24.31 -33.37 -5.67
C VAL A 232 23.87 -31.91 -5.77
N GLU A 233 23.63 -31.36 -6.96
CA GLU A 233 23.08 -30.00 -7.12
C GLU A 233 21.65 -29.88 -6.56
N VAL A 234 20.80 -30.89 -6.80
CA VAL A 234 19.45 -30.98 -6.20
C VAL A 234 19.56 -31.08 -4.68
N LEU A 235 20.36 -32.00 -4.13
CA LEU A 235 20.55 -32.16 -2.69
C LEU A 235 21.18 -30.91 -2.02
N GLN A 236 22.02 -30.16 -2.73
CA GLN A 236 22.51 -28.86 -2.28
C GLN A 236 21.40 -27.79 -2.29
N GLN A 237 20.50 -27.81 -3.26
CA GLN A 237 19.37 -26.90 -3.31
C GLN A 237 18.33 -27.23 -2.23
N ASP A 238 18.06 -28.51 -2.00
CA ASP A 238 17.20 -29.00 -0.90
C ASP A 238 17.82 -28.67 0.47
N ASN A 239 19.15 -28.72 0.59
CA ASN A 239 19.83 -28.23 1.80
C ASN A 239 19.69 -26.70 1.99
N LYS A 240 19.50 -25.92 0.92
CA LYS A 240 19.25 -24.47 1.04
C LYS A 240 17.78 -24.18 1.39
N THR A 241 16.82 -24.88 0.78
CA THR A 241 15.39 -24.75 1.14
C THR A 241 15.15 -25.20 2.58
N LEU A 242 15.62 -26.39 2.98
CA LEU A 242 15.49 -26.86 4.37
C LEU A 242 16.15 -25.92 5.41
N ARG A 243 17.24 -25.22 5.06
CA ARG A 243 17.83 -24.18 5.93
C ARG A 243 16.98 -22.91 5.99
N SER A 244 16.32 -22.54 4.88
CA SER A 244 15.33 -21.46 4.88
C SER A 244 14.11 -21.83 5.70
N ASP A 245 13.55 -23.02 5.49
CA ASP A 245 12.38 -23.53 6.21
C ASP A 245 12.65 -23.67 7.71
N ALA A 246 13.83 -24.16 8.10
CA ALA A 246 14.25 -24.22 9.50
C ALA A 246 14.36 -22.82 10.13
N LYS A 247 14.87 -21.82 9.40
CA LYS A 247 14.91 -20.43 9.87
C LYS A 247 13.50 -19.82 9.95
N ASP A 248 12.66 -20.03 8.95
CA ASP A 248 11.27 -19.55 8.94
C ASP A 248 10.45 -20.20 10.08
N LEU A 249 10.71 -21.47 10.41
CA LEU A 249 10.14 -22.14 11.59
C LEU A 249 10.69 -21.56 12.89
N GLN A 250 11.99 -21.24 12.97
CA GLN A 250 12.59 -20.59 14.15
C GLN A 250 12.04 -19.16 14.36
N ASP A 251 11.87 -18.39 13.30
CA ASP A 251 11.30 -17.04 13.34
C ASP A 251 9.79 -17.09 13.71
N LYS A 252 9.03 -18.08 13.20
CA LYS A 252 7.65 -18.37 13.64
C LYS A 252 7.58 -18.80 15.10
N GLN A 253 8.51 -19.63 15.57
CA GLN A 253 8.58 -20.07 16.97
C GLN A 253 8.86 -18.88 17.92
N GLN A 254 9.70 -17.93 17.51
CA GLN A 254 9.90 -16.69 18.25
C GLN A 254 8.65 -15.80 18.26
N GLN A 255 7.93 -15.68 17.13
CA GLN A 255 6.68 -14.92 17.06
C GLN A 255 5.58 -15.53 17.94
N GLU A 256 5.38 -16.86 17.90
CA GLU A 256 4.43 -17.53 18.79
C GLU A 256 4.90 -17.50 20.26
N GLY A 257 6.21 -17.50 20.55
CA GLY A 257 6.74 -17.25 21.89
C GLY A 257 6.39 -15.85 22.43
N LEU A 258 6.53 -14.81 21.61
CA LEU A 258 6.08 -13.46 21.95
C LEU A 258 4.56 -13.37 22.11
N ARG A 259 3.80 -14.13 21.32
CA ARG A 259 2.34 -14.22 21.39
C ARG A 259 1.87 -14.92 22.66
N ILE A 260 2.55 -15.98 23.09
CA ILE A 260 2.31 -16.64 24.38
C ILE A 260 2.54 -15.66 25.52
N LEU A 261 3.66 -14.92 25.53
CA LEU A 261 3.93 -13.89 26.55
C LEU A 261 2.86 -12.78 26.57
N GLN A 262 2.31 -12.39 25.42
CA GLN A 262 1.18 -11.44 25.34
C GLN A 262 -0.10 -12.05 25.94
N LEU A 263 -0.45 -13.29 25.58
CA LEU A 263 -1.62 -13.99 26.12
C LEU A 263 -1.49 -14.29 27.62
N GLU A 264 -0.29 -14.50 28.14
CA GLU A 264 -0.01 -14.63 29.58
C GLU A 264 -0.18 -13.28 30.31
N GLN A 265 0.22 -12.17 29.70
CA GLN A 265 -0.03 -10.82 30.22
C GLN A 265 -1.53 -10.49 30.21
N GLU A 266 -2.26 -10.80 29.13
CA GLU A 266 -3.72 -10.66 29.08
C GLU A 266 -4.42 -11.56 30.11
N SER A 267 -3.96 -12.81 30.27
CA SER A 267 -4.51 -13.77 31.24
C SER A 267 -4.29 -13.32 32.70
N THR A 268 -3.09 -12.83 33.04
CA THR A 268 -2.79 -12.29 34.37
C THR A 268 -3.55 -10.99 34.65
N HIS A 269 -3.74 -10.13 33.65
CA HIS A 269 -4.59 -8.95 33.76
C HIS A 269 -6.06 -9.31 33.99
N LEU A 270 -6.64 -10.19 33.16
CA LEU A 270 -8.03 -10.68 33.31
C LEU A 270 -8.25 -11.39 34.66
N LYS A 271 -7.24 -12.13 35.16
CA LYS A 271 -7.28 -12.70 36.51
C LYS A 271 -7.30 -11.61 37.59
N SER A 272 -6.47 -10.57 37.46
CA SER A 272 -6.50 -9.44 38.41
C SER A 272 -7.83 -8.67 38.40
N GLU A 273 -8.49 -8.57 37.24
CA GLU A 273 -9.85 -8.05 37.16
C GLU A 273 -10.88 -8.98 37.81
N LEU A 274 -10.78 -10.30 37.62
CA LEU A 274 -11.66 -11.27 38.27
C LEU A 274 -11.52 -11.20 39.79
N ASP A 275 -10.29 -11.21 40.30
CA ASP A 275 -9.98 -11.05 41.73
C ASP A 275 -10.49 -9.70 42.29
N ALA A 276 -10.61 -8.65 41.46
CA ALA A 276 -11.19 -7.36 41.84
C ALA A 276 -12.74 -7.41 41.83
N ARG A 277 -13.34 -8.04 40.82
CA ARG A 277 -14.80 -8.25 40.72
C ARG A 277 -15.32 -9.13 41.85
N ASP A 278 -14.61 -10.19 42.21
CA ASP A 278 -14.96 -11.04 43.35
C ASP A 278 -14.86 -10.30 44.69
N ARG A 279 -13.88 -9.40 44.86
CA ARG A 279 -13.84 -8.48 46.01
C ARG A 279 -15.07 -7.58 46.08
N ILE A 280 -15.49 -6.99 44.95
CA ILE A 280 -16.73 -6.20 44.87
C ILE A 280 -17.96 -7.07 45.18
N ILE A 281 -18.04 -8.31 44.68
CA ILE A 281 -19.14 -9.25 44.97
C ILE A 281 -19.17 -9.61 46.47
N THR A 282 -18.03 -9.82 47.12
CA THR A 282 -17.99 -10.06 48.57
C THR A 282 -18.41 -8.83 49.39
N GLN A 283 -18.04 -7.62 48.96
CA GLN A 283 -18.49 -6.37 49.58
C GLN A 283 -20.02 -6.20 49.42
N LEU A 284 -20.55 -6.34 48.20
CA LEU A 284 -22.00 -6.24 47.94
C LEU A 284 -22.81 -7.30 48.71
N ARG A 285 -22.26 -8.50 48.93
CA ARG A 285 -22.87 -9.54 49.79
C ARG A 285 -22.87 -9.16 51.27
N ALA A 286 -21.84 -8.47 51.76
CA ALA A 286 -21.81 -7.93 53.11
C ALA A 286 -22.82 -6.78 53.27
N GLU A 287 -22.80 -5.81 52.35
CA GLU A 287 -23.74 -4.67 52.34
C GLU A 287 -25.21 -5.12 52.24
N ALA A 288 -25.51 -6.15 51.42
CA ALA A 288 -26.84 -6.73 51.34
C ALA A 288 -27.26 -7.44 52.64
N LYS A 289 -26.33 -8.12 53.33
CA LYS A 289 -26.58 -8.74 54.64
C LYS A 289 -26.81 -7.69 55.73
N ASP A 290 -26.05 -6.60 55.71
CA ASP A 290 -26.19 -5.49 56.64
C ASP A 290 -27.51 -4.74 56.40
N ALA A 291 -27.89 -4.51 55.14
CA ALA A 291 -29.20 -3.97 54.78
C ALA A 291 -30.35 -4.90 55.21
N GLN A 292 -30.18 -6.23 55.07
CA GLN A 292 -31.15 -7.20 55.56
C GLN A 292 -31.25 -7.18 57.09
N SER A 293 -30.13 -7.02 57.81
CA SER A 293 -30.15 -6.89 59.28
C SER A 293 -30.89 -5.64 59.74
N ARG A 294 -30.64 -4.48 59.09
CA ARG A 294 -31.36 -3.21 59.35
C ARG A 294 -32.85 -3.34 59.05
N LEU A 295 -33.23 -3.94 57.92
CA LEU A 295 -34.64 -4.17 57.60
C LEU A 295 -35.32 -5.08 58.64
N THR A 296 -34.62 -6.09 59.17
CA THR A 296 -35.19 -6.94 60.23
C THR A 296 -35.27 -6.25 61.59
N THR A 297 -34.37 -5.32 61.94
CA THR A 297 -34.51 -4.49 63.15
C THR A 297 -35.62 -3.45 62.99
N GLU A 298 -35.69 -2.73 61.86
CA GLU A 298 -36.79 -1.80 61.54
C GLU A 298 -38.16 -2.49 61.56
N LEU A 299 -38.25 -3.74 61.09
CA LEU A 299 -39.48 -4.53 61.19
C LEU A 299 -39.82 -4.91 62.64
N ALA A 300 -38.82 -5.25 63.47
CA ALA A 300 -39.03 -5.54 64.89
C ALA A 300 -39.48 -4.29 65.66
N GLU A 301 -38.82 -3.15 65.41
CA GLU A 301 -39.17 -1.83 65.95
C GLU A 301 -40.59 -1.41 65.52
N LYS A 302 -40.93 -1.54 64.23
CA LYS A 302 -42.28 -1.27 63.73
C LYS A 302 -43.34 -2.15 64.41
N ILE A 303 -43.06 -3.44 64.61
CA ILE A 303 -43.96 -4.34 65.33
C ILE A 303 -44.10 -3.90 66.80
N GLN A 304 -43.01 -3.47 67.44
CA GLN A 304 -43.03 -2.98 68.82
C GLN A 304 -43.83 -1.67 68.95
N LEU A 305 -43.53 -0.65 68.14
CA LEU A 305 -44.29 0.60 68.06
C LEU A 305 -45.78 0.36 67.78
N THR A 306 -46.12 -0.67 67.01
CA THR A 306 -47.53 -1.06 66.78
C THR A 306 -48.18 -1.60 68.06
N ARG A 307 -47.49 -2.42 68.87
CA ARG A 307 -47.97 -2.84 70.19
C ARG A 307 -48.13 -1.65 71.13
N ASP A 308 -47.11 -0.81 71.21
CA ASP A 308 -47.09 0.33 72.13
C ASP A 308 -48.23 1.30 71.80
N PHE A 309 -48.46 1.58 70.51
CA PHE A 309 -49.62 2.32 70.04
C PHE A 309 -50.96 1.67 70.45
N MET A 310 -51.12 0.34 70.37
CA MET A 310 -52.32 -0.32 70.88
C MET A 310 -52.47 -0.14 72.40
N THR A 311 -51.42 -0.34 73.20
CA THR A 311 -51.54 -0.14 74.66
C THR A 311 -51.84 1.31 75.04
N MET A 312 -51.34 2.28 74.27
CA MET A 312 -51.65 3.70 74.45
C MET A 312 -53.09 4.04 74.02
N LYS A 313 -53.61 3.37 72.98
CA LYS A 313 -55.02 3.45 72.58
C LYS A 313 -55.95 2.84 73.63
N GLU A 314 -55.61 1.68 74.18
CA GLU A 314 -56.35 1.05 75.29
C GLU A 314 -56.36 1.93 76.55
N LYS A 315 -55.22 2.55 76.90
CA LYS A 315 -55.13 3.53 78.00
C LYS A 315 -55.98 4.79 77.71
N ALA A 316 -55.96 5.30 76.49
CA ALA A 316 -56.78 6.45 76.10
C ALA A 316 -58.28 6.14 76.13
N GLU A 317 -58.70 4.96 75.69
CA GLU A 317 -60.09 4.47 75.78
C GLU A 317 -60.52 4.28 77.25
N HIS A 318 -59.62 3.80 78.12
CA HIS A 318 -59.88 3.71 79.56
C HIS A 318 -60.03 5.09 80.21
N VAL A 319 -59.14 6.04 79.90
CA VAL A 319 -59.23 7.43 80.40
C VAL A 319 -60.49 8.12 79.88
N GLN A 320 -60.89 7.89 78.63
CA GLN A 320 -62.14 8.42 78.09
C GLN A 320 -63.34 7.85 78.86
N ALA A 321 -63.41 6.54 79.08
CA ALA A 321 -64.48 5.91 79.85
C ALA A 321 -64.55 6.41 81.31
N GLN A 322 -63.41 6.66 81.96
CA GLN A 322 -63.36 7.29 83.29
C GLN A 322 -63.86 8.73 83.26
N ASN A 323 -63.51 9.50 82.22
CA ASN A 323 -63.94 10.89 82.06
C ASN A 323 -65.44 11.00 81.77
N ASP A 324 -65.99 10.08 80.96
CA ASP A 324 -67.42 9.94 80.71
C ASP A 324 -68.16 9.55 82.01
N GLN A 325 -67.60 8.64 82.81
CA GLN A 325 -68.14 8.27 84.12
C GLN A 325 -68.13 9.44 85.13
N LEU A 326 -67.08 10.27 85.12
CA LEU A 326 -67.03 11.49 85.92
C LEU A 326 -68.05 12.53 85.43
N GLY A 327 -68.23 12.69 84.12
CA GLY A 327 -69.26 13.55 83.52
C GLY A 327 -70.68 13.10 83.90
N GLN A 328 -70.93 11.79 83.92
CA GLN A 328 -72.16 11.16 84.42
C GLN A 328 -72.39 11.50 85.90
N GLN A 329 -71.39 11.26 86.77
CA GLN A 329 -71.48 11.57 88.20
C GLN A 329 -71.66 13.06 88.50
N CYS A 330 -70.97 13.95 87.78
CA CYS A 330 -71.16 15.40 87.89
C CYS A 330 -72.58 15.82 87.46
N SER A 331 -73.15 15.16 86.44
CA SER A 331 -74.52 15.43 85.97
C SER A 331 -75.58 14.97 86.99
N GLU A 332 -75.38 13.79 87.57
CA GLU A 332 -76.23 13.21 88.63
C GLU A 332 -76.16 14.03 89.92
N MET A 333 -74.96 14.37 90.40
CA MET A 333 -74.77 15.26 91.55
C MET A 333 -75.38 16.64 91.30
N SER A 334 -75.26 17.18 90.09
CA SER A 334 -75.91 18.45 89.70
C SER A 334 -77.43 18.34 89.60
N ALA A 335 -77.99 17.15 89.38
CA ALA A 335 -79.44 16.91 89.47
C ALA A 335 -79.88 16.86 90.95
N CYS A 336 -79.20 16.08 91.79
CA CYS A 336 -79.49 16.00 93.23
C CYS A 336 -79.33 17.34 93.95
N LEU A 337 -78.34 18.16 93.60
CA LEU A 337 -78.19 19.51 94.15
C LEU A 337 -79.36 20.43 93.74
N ARG A 338 -79.90 20.29 92.52
CA ARG A 338 -81.08 21.04 92.09
C ARG A 338 -82.34 20.60 92.83
N THR A 339 -82.58 19.29 93.01
CA THR A 339 -83.74 18.81 93.76
C THR A 339 -83.66 19.23 95.23
N LEU A 340 -82.50 19.05 95.89
CA LEU A 340 -82.29 19.50 97.27
C LEU A 340 -82.43 21.02 97.42
N THR A 341 -82.01 21.82 96.44
CA THR A 341 -82.22 23.28 96.45
C THR A 341 -83.70 23.63 96.37
N MET A 342 -84.48 22.93 95.53
CA MET A 342 -85.93 23.13 95.43
C MET A 342 -86.67 22.68 96.70
N GLU A 343 -86.27 21.57 97.31
CA GLU A 343 -86.83 21.10 98.58
C GLU A 343 -86.50 22.03 99.74
N ASN A 344 -85.26 22.54 99.82
CA ASN A 344 -84.87 23.49 100.85
C ASN A 344 -85.63 24.83 100.70
N ALA A 345 -85.81 25.33 99.48
CA ALA A 345 -86.64 26.50 99.22
C ALA A 345 -88.12 26.29 99.63
N LYS A 346 -88.67 25.08 99.38
CA LYS A 346 -90.02 24.68 99.82
C LYS A 346 -90.12 24.62 101.35
N LEU A 347 -89.15 24.02 102.03
CA LEU A 347 -89.11 23.95 103.49
C LEU A 347 -88.96 25.33 104.15
N VAL A 348 -88.15 26.23 103.58
CA VAL A 348 -88.06 27.63 104.04
C VAL A 348 -89.40 28.35 103.87
N SER A 349 -90.11 28.15 102.76
CA SER A 349 -91.47 28.69 102.55
C SER A 349 -92.48 28.16 103.57
N GLU A 350 -92.47 26.85 103.84
CA GLU A 350 -93.36 26.21 104.82
C GLU A 350 -93.05 26.65 106.26
N HIS A 351 -91.77 26.81 106.60
CA HIS A 351 -91.34 27.34 107.90
C HIS A 351 -91.73 28.81 108.08
N GLN A 352 -91.60 29.64 107.03
CA GLN A 352 -91.99 31.05 107.09
C GLN A 352 -93.52 31.24 107.14
N ALA A 353 -94.29 30.32 106.54
CA ALA A 353 -95.75 30.29 106.67
C ALA A 353 -96.21 29.88 108.08
N THR A 354 -95.61 28.84 108.66
CA THR A 354 -95.93 28.38 110.03
C THR A 354 -95.51 29.41 111.09
N LEU A 355 -94.38 30.10 110.91
CA LEU A 355 -93.96 31.20 111.79
C LEU A 355 -94.98 32.35 111.81
N LYS A 356 -95.51 32.75 110.64
CA LYS A 356 -96.57 33.77 110.56
C LYS A 356 -97.85 33.33 111.27
N ALA A 357 -98.26 32.08 111.10
CA ALA A 357 -99.46 31.54 111.76
C ALA A 357 -99.35 31.58 113.30
N GLU A 358 -98.18 31.25 113.86
CA GLU A 358 -97.95 31.37 115.31
C GLU A 358 -97.83 32.84 115.78
N GLN A 359 -97.29 33.75 114.95
CA GLN A 359 -97.30 35.19 115.24
C GLN A 359 -98.73 35.76 115.33
N GLU A 360 -99.61 35.44 114.38
CA GLU A 360 -101.01 35.85 114.43
C GLU A 360 -101.75 35.27 115.64
N LYS A 361 -101.45 34.02 115.99
CA LYS A 361 -102.03 33.30 117.14
C LYS A 361 -101.53 33.87 118.48
N MET A 362 -100.29 34.35 118.55
CA MET A 362 -99.76 35.10 119.68
C MET A 362 -100.44 36.47 119.82
N ALA A 363 -100.60 37.21 118.71
CA ALA A 363 -101.28 38.51 118.70
C ALA A 363 -102.74 38.40 119.19
N LYS A 364 -103.47 37.36 118.75
CA LYS A 364 -104.83 37.06 119.24
C LYS A 364 -104.86 36.83 120.76
N LYS A 365 -103.95 36.02 121.29
CA LYS A 365 -103.84 35.76 122.74
C LYS A 365 -103.50 37.00 123.57
N LEU A 366 -102.65 37.89 123.05
CA LEU A 366 -102.35 39.16 123.72
C LEU A 366 -103.59 40.05 123.78
N HIS A 367 -104.32 40.18 122.67
CA HIS A 367 -105.57 40.94 122.63
C HIS A 367 -106.65 40.37 123.58
N GLU A 368 -106.76 39.04 123.67
CA GLU A 368 -107.62 38.36 124.67
C GLU A 368 -107.20 38.69 126.12
N GLN A 369 -105.90 38.80 126.41
CA GLN A 369 -105.40 39.20 127.72
C GLN A 369 -105.65 40.67 128.03
N ASP A 370 -105.48 41.57 127.06
CA ASP A 370 -105.79 43.01 127.22
C ASP A 370 -107.27 43.22 127.57
N LEU A 371 -108.17 42.53 126.88
CA LEU A 371 -109.62 42.57 127.16
C LEU A 371 -109.95 42.06 128.57
N LEU A 372 -109.27 41.01 129.05
CA LEU A 372 -109.43 40.51 130.42
C LEU A 372 -108.87 41.48 131.47
N LEU A 373 -107.75 42.15 131.18
CA LEU A 373 -107.16 43.17 132.05
C LEU A 373 -108.05 44.42 132.16
N ASP A 374 -108.66 44.86 131.07
CA ASP A 374 -109.61 45.99 131.10
C ASP A 374 -110.93 45.63 131.80
N ALA A 375 -111.43 44.40 131.65
CA ALA A 375 -112.55 43.91 132.46
C ALA A 375 -112.21 43.89 133.97
N ALA A 376 -111.01 43.43 134.34
CA ALA A 376 -110.54 43.45 135.73
C ALA A 376 -110.38 44.87 136.28
N ARG A 377 -109.82 45.80 135.49
CA ARG A 377 -109.72 47.23 135.83
C ARG A 377 -111.11 47.83 136.10
N LEU A 378 -112.08 47.56 135.23
CA LEU A 378 -113.47 48.04 135.39
C LEU A 378 -114.08 47.54 136.71
N ASN A 379 -113.96 46.25 137.02
CA ASN A 379 -114.45 45.69 138.29
C ASN A 379 -113.80 46.36 139.52
N ILE A 380 -112.47 46.52 139.53
CA ILE A 380 -111.75 47.19 140.62
C ILE A 380 -112.24 48.64 140.80
N THR A 381 -112.51 49.38 139.71
CA THR A 381 -113.07 50.74 139.83
C THR A 381 -114.52 50.78 140.30
N ALA A 382 -115.30 49.70 140.13
CA ALA A 382 -116.65 49.58 140.67
C ALA A 382 -116.64 49.27 142.17
N GLU A 383 -115.78 48.33 142.60
CA GLU A 383 -115.58 48.01 144.02
C GLU A 383 -115.06 49.22 144.81
N LEU A 384 -114.09 49.97 144.25
CA LEU A 384 -113.57 51.19 144.87
C LEU A 384 -114.67 52.25 145.09
N LYS A 385 -115.57 52.44 144.12
CA LYS A 385 -116.73 53.34 144.26
C LYS A 385 -117.71 52.86 145.32
N SER A 386 -117.94 51.55 145.42
CA SER A 386 -118.79 50.96 146.46
C SER A 386 -118.21 51.22 147.87
N ALA A 387 -116.91 50.97 148.04
CA ALA A 387 -116.21 51.24 149.30
C ALA A 387 -116.21 52.74 149.67
N GLN A 388 -116.11 53.64 148.69
CA GLN A 388 -116.25 55.08 148.90
C GLN A 388 -117.67 55.46 149.36
N CYS A 389 -118.73 54.84 148.83
CA CYS A 389 -120.10 55.07 149.29
C CYS A 389 -120.30 54.63 150.75
N GLU A 390 -119.80 53.46 151.15
CA GLU A 390 -119.88 53.00 152.54
C GLU A 390 -119.07 53.89 153.50
N ARG A 391 -117.87 54.32 153.11
CA ARG A 391 -117.08 55.32 153.87
C ARG A 391 -117.87 56.61 154.08
N ASN A 392 -118.52 57.12 153.04
CA ASN A 392 -119.34 58.33 153.10
C ASN A 392 -120.64 58.15 153.93
N ARG A 393 -121.10 56.91 154.14
CA ARG A 393 -122.21 56.59 155.06
C ARG A 393 -121.71 56.62 156.52
N LEU A 394 -120.60 55.95 156.81
CA LEU A 394 -119.99 55.91 158.14
C LEU A 394 -119.54 57.30 158.62
N GLU A 395 -119.08 58.17 157.74
CA GLU A 395 -118.75 59.57 158.06
C GLU A 395 -119.98 60.38 158.55
N LYS A 396 -121.19 60.07 158.05
CA LYS A 396 -122.44 60.68 158.53
C LYS A 396 -122.87 60.13 159.89
N GLU A 397 -122.76 58.81 160.08
CA GLU A 397 -123.08 58.13 161.33
C GLU A 397 -122.15 58.59 162.47
N LEU A 398 -120.86 58.78 162.18
CA LEU A 398 -119.91 59.40 163.11
C LEU A 398 -120.29 60.85 163.46
N SER A 399 -120.80 61.61 162.49
CA SER A 399 -121.20 63.01 162.68
C SER A 399 -122.38 63.15 163.64
N SER A 400 -123.44 62.32 163.52
CA SER A 400 -124.56 62.39 164.48
C SER A 400 -124.16 61.95 165.88
N LEU A 401 -123.22 60.99 166.00
CA LEU A 401 -122.68 60.58 167.30
C LEU A 401 -121.93 61.72 168.02
N LEU A 402 -121.26 62.60 167.26
CA LEU A 402 -120.61 63.79 167.81
C LEU A 402 -121.62 64.85 168.27
N GLU A 403 -122.75 65.00 167.57
CA GLU A 403 -123.86 65.88 167.99
C GLU A 403 -124.53 65.37 169.28
N GLU A 404 -124.78 64.07 169.40
CA GLU A 404 -125.28 63.44 170.64
C GLU A 404 -124.30 63.63 171.82
N HIS A 405 -123.00 63.49 171.58
CA HIS A 405 -121.96 63.72 172.59
C HIS A 405 -121.92 65.19 173.04
N ALA A 406 -122.07 66.15 172.12
CA ALA A 406 -122.14 67.58 172.45
C ALA A 406 -123.37 67.92 173.32
N LEU A 407 -124.53 67.32 173.04
CA LEU A 407 -125.73 67.45 173.88
C LEU A 407 -125.52 66.88 175.29
N CYS A 408 -124.71 65.83 175.43
CA CYS A 408 -124.34 65.28 176.74
C CYS A 408 -123.45 66.25 177.55
N ILE A 409 -122.43 66.83 176.91
CA ILE A 409 -121.55 67.86 177.51
C ILE A 409 -122.37 69.06 178.00
N GLU A 410 -123.28 69.58 177.17
CA GLU A 410 -124.08 70.76 177.53
C GLU A 410 -125.01 70.50 178.74
N LYS A 411 -125.50 69.26 178.86
CA LYS A 411 -126.29 68.79 180.00
C LYS A 411 -125.46 68.70 181.29
N GLN A 412 -124.19 68.33 181.19
CA GLN A 412 -123.22 68.40 182.30
C GLN A 412 -122.91 69.87 182.65
N ARG A 413 -122.64 70.72 181.66
CA ARG A 413 -122.34 72.16 181.83
C ARG A 413 -123.41 72.88 182.65
N LEU A 414 -124.69 72.61 182.40
CA LEU A 414 -125.83 73.15 183.16
C LEU A 414 -125.88 72.71 184.65
N THR A 415 -125.27 71.58 184.99
CA THR A 415 -125.11 71.15 186.41
C THR A 415 -123.91 71.82 187.06
N GLU A 416 -122.83 72.03 186.31
CA GLU A 416 -121.65 72.77 186.74
C GLU A 416 -121.95 74.28 186.91
N GLU A 417 -122.85 74.86 186.11
CA GLU A 417 -123.35 76.24 186.30
C GLU A 417 -124.07 76.41 187.64
N LYS A 418 -124.84 75.43 188.10
CA LYS A 418 -125.49 75.48 189.43
C LYS A 418 -124.47 75.38 190.58
N MET A 419 -123.39 74.64 190.39
CA MET A 419 -122.29 74.54 191.36
C MET A 419 -121.42 75.80 191.36
N THR A 420 -121.14 76.38 190.19
CA THR A 420 -120.36 77.61 190.05
C THR A 420 -121.14 78.85 190.47
N MET A 421 -122.47 78.90 190.30
CA MET A 421 -123.31 79.95 190.90
C MET A 421 -123.24 79.95 192.45
N ARG A 422 -123.06 78.76 193.05
CA ARG A 422 -122.82 78.61 194.49
C ARG A 422 -121.40 79.02 194.91
N LYS A 423 -120.45 79.00 193.97
CA LYS A 423 -119.04 79.38 194.12
C LYS A 423 -118.81 80.88 193.88
N THR A 424 -119.50 81.49 192.91
CA THR A 424 -119.40 82.93 192.62
C THR A 424 -120.00 83.81 193.71
N LEU A 425 -120.93 83.29 194.51
CA LEU A 425 -121.35 83.94 195.75
C LEU A 425 -120.20 84.08 196.77
N MET A 426 -119.20 83.17 196.74
CA MET A 426 -117.97 83.29 197.52
C MET A 426 -116.91 84.15 196.81
N GLU A 427 -116.78 84.05 195.48
CA GLU A 427 -115.76 84.77 194.71
C GLU A 427 -116.10 86.24 194.42
N SER A 428 -117.38 86.63 194.50
CA SER A 428 -117.78 88.04 194.53
C SER A 428 -117.16 88.80 195.71
N THR A 429 -116.87 88.10 196.81
CA THR A 429 -116.13 88.62 197.98
C THR A 429 -114.64 88.86 197.70
N ILE A 430 -114.14 88.49 196.51
CA ILE A 430 -112.72 88.53 196.11
C ILE A 430 -112.51 89.45 194.89
N GLY A 431 -113.52 89.61 194.02
CA GLY A 431 -113.37 90.27 192.71
C GLY A 431 -112.94 91.75 192.72
N HIS A 432 -113.17 92.51 193.80
CA HIS A 432 -112.86 93.94 193.92
C HIS A 432 -111.34 94.29 194.03
N LEU A 433 -110.43 93.47 193.51
CA LEU A 433 -108.99 93.51 193.85
C LEU A 433 -108.01 93.54 192.64
N ARG A 434 -108.43 93.87 191.38
CA ARG A 434 -107.65 93.47 190.17
C ARG A 434 -107.72 94.30 188.85
N GLU A 435 -108.01 95.60 188.81
CA GLU A 435 -108.51 96.27 187.57
C GLU A 435 -107.48 96.93 186.60
N ASP A 436 -106.15 96.90 186.82
CA ASP A 436 -105.22 97.98 186.35
C ASP A 436 -104.11 97.61 185.28
N LEU A 437 -104.23 97.83 183.92
CA LEU A 437 -103.29 97.30 182.81
C LEU A 437 -103.15 98.06 181.39
N GLU A 438 -102.23 97.68 180.44
CA GLU A 438 -101.83 98.35 179.13
C GLU A 438 -101.28 97.45 177.92
N THR A 439 -101.18 97.91 176.62
CA THR A 439 -100.60 97.19 175.38
C THR A 439 -100.09 98.07 174.15
N THR A 440 -99.35 97.57 173.10
CA THR A 440 -98.91 98.31 171.82
C THR A 440 -98.20 97.51 170.63
N MET A 441 -97.74 98.17 169.50
CA MET A 441 -96.60 97.85 168.49
C MET A 441 -96.84 97.41 166.94
N LYS A 442 -95.98 97.70 165.85
CA LYS A 442 -96.13 97.42 164.30
C LYS A 442 -94.97 97.61 163.14
N GLU A 443 -95.11 97.06 161.86
CA GLU A 443 -94.71 97.35 160.34
C GLU A 443 -93.33 97.24 159.44
N ARG A 444 -93.33 96.94 158.05
CA ARG A 444 -92.20 96.95 156.94
C ARG A 444 -92.51 96.67 155.35
N ASN A 445 -91.66 96.98 154.28
CA ASN A 445 -91.57 96.43 152.80
C ASN A 445 -90.48 97.02 151.71
N ASP A 446 -90.20 96.43 150.46
CA ASP A 446 -89.05 96.69 149.41
C ASP A 446 -89.14 96.20 147.83
N LEU A 447 -88.30 96.60 146.75
CA LEU A 447 -88.26 96.11 145.24
C LEU A 447 -87.16 96.60 144.11
N LEU A 448 -87.01 96.02 142.82
CA LEU A 448 -86.60 96.55 141.37
C LEU A 448 -85.38 96.08 140.36
N LYS A 449 -85.50 96.06 138.95
CA LYS A 449 -84.53 96.29 137.69
C LYS A 449 -84.07 95.23 136.53
N GLU A 450 -83.76 95.61 135.20
CA GLU A 450 -83.21 94.81 133.96
C GLU A 450 -82.77 95.57 132.57
N LYS A 451 -81.99 95.01 131.53
CA LYS A 451 -81.99 95.21 129.96
C LYS A 451 -80.65 95.04 129.05
N ASP A 452 -80.72 94.57 127.74
CA ASP A 452 -79.97 94.93 126.42
C ASP A 452 -79.13 93.98 125.42
N ASN A 453 -79.34 94.17 124.07
CA ASN A 453 -78.50 94.06 122.80
C ASN A 453 -77.99 92.78 122.01
N ILE A 454 -78.07 92.84 120.65
CA ILE A 454 -77.47 91.96 119.57
C ILE A 454 -77.23 92.76 118.26
N LEU A 455 -76.14 92.49 117.50
CA LEU A 455 -76.12 92.55 116.01
C LEU A 455 -74.76 92.09 115.38
N GLN A 456 -74.79 91.35 114.25
CA GLN A 456 -73.69 91.17 113.28
C GLN A 456 -74.12 90.36 112.03
N GLU A 457 -73.25 90.24 111.00
CA GLU A 457 -73.45 89.43 109.78
C GLU A 457 -72.09 88.98 109.14
N LYS A 458 -72.08 88.29 107.99
CA LYS A 458 -70.99 87.37 107.54
C LYS A 458 -70.77 87.35 106.02
N ALA A 459 -69.52 87.24 105.54
CA ALA A 459 -69.19 87.16 104.09
C ALA A 459 -67.80 86.53 103.77
N LYS A 460 -67.59 86.11 102.50
CA LYS A 460 -66.28 85.80 101.85
C LYS A 460 -66.40 85.86 100.31
N ALA A 461 -67.40 85.18 99.76
CA ALA A 461 -67.04 84.13 98.78
C ALA A 461 -67.57 84.35 97.35
N LEU A 462 -66.72 84.82 96.42
CA LEU A 462 -67.09 84.84 94.97
C LEU A 462 -65.96 84.81 93.92
N ASN A 463 -64.67 84.71 94.27
CA ASN A 463 -63.55 85.01 93.33
C ASN A 463 -62.75 83.81 92.75
N GLU A 464 -63.12 82.55 92.99
CA GLU A 464 -62.17 81.41 92.87
C GLU A 464 -62.14 80.63 91.53
N ILE A 465 -62.90 81.02 90.49
CA ILE A 465 -63.23 80.10 89.35
C ILE A 465 -62.45 80.39 88.03
N ALA A 466 -61.62 81.43 87.95
CA ALA A 466 -61.13 81.93 86.66
C ALA A 466 -59.84 81.28 86.09
N GLU A 467 -59.03 80.57 86.88
CA GLU A 467 -57.58 80.43 86.60
C GLU A 467 -57.13 79.13 85.90
N GLU A 468 -57.96 78.07 85.81
CA GLU A 468 -57.49 76.75 85.34
C GLU A 468 -57.42 76.57 83.81
N ARG A 469 -58.08 77.43 83.02
CA ARG A 469 -58.24 77.23 81.57
C ARG A 469 -56.92 77.33 80.78
N ASP A 470 -56.06 78.28 81.13
CA ASP A 470 -54.97 78.75 80.26
C ASP A 470 -53.72 77.84 80.26
N LYS A 471 -53.84 76.64 80.84
CA LYS A 471 -52.72 75.71 81.09
C LYS A 471 -52.53 74.61 80.04
N LEU A 472 -53.55 74.31 79.23
CA LEU A 472 -53.58 73.16 78.31
C LEU A 472 -53.25 73.51 76.84
N GLU A 473 -52.99 74.78 76.53
CA GLU A 473 -52.79 75.25 75.14
C GLU A 473 -51.29 75.36 74.74
N ALA A 474 -50.36 75.13 75.69
CA ALA A 474 -48.92 75.31 75.48
C ALA A 474 -48.22 74.11 74.79
N GLU A 475 -48.59 72.87 75.17
CA GLU A 475 -47.86 71.64 74.83
C GLU A 475 -47.94 71.23 73.35
N LEU A 476 -48.76 71.92 72.54
CA LEU A 476 -48.94 71.65 71.11
C LEU A 476 -47.86 72.27 70.20
N THR A 477 -47.04 73.20 70.73
CA THR A 477 -46.12 74.03 69.92
C THR A 477 -44.71 73.47 69.78
N GLU A 478 -44.32 72.50 70.60
CA GLU A 478 -42.94 71.99 70.67
C GLU A 478 -42.57 71.08 69.47
N CYS A 479 -43.51 70.23 69.03
CA CYS A 479 -43.31 69.23 67.97
C CYS A 479 -43.19 69.78 66.53
N GLN A 480 -42.99 71.09 66.33
CA GLN A 480 -42.90 71.71 65.00
C GLN A 480 -41.47 72.10 64.57
N LEU A 481 -40.49 72.10 65.48
CA LEU A 481 -39.15 72.65 65.20
C LEU A 481 -38.14 71.63 64.60
N ASP A 482 -38.28 70.34 64.88
CA ASP A 482 -37.33 69.31 64.40
C ASP A 482 -37.33 69.12 62.87
N LEU A 483 -38.33 69.65 62.18
CA LEU A 483 -38.51 69.48 60.73
C LEU A 483 -37.57 70.39 59.89
N GLU A 484 -37.03 71.47 60.46
CA GLU A 484 -36.13 72.37 59.74
C GLU A 484 -34.68 71.84 59.61
N ALA A 485 -34.26 70.94 60.50
CA ALA A 485 -32.88 70.43 60.55
C ALA A 485 -32.44 69.72 59.25
N MET A 486 -33.38 69.14 58.50
CA MET A 486 -33.11 68.39 57.25
C MET A 486 -32.88 69.27 56.00
N LYS A 487 -33.03 70.60 56.08
CA LYS A 487 -32.80 71.50 54.92
C LYS A 487 -31.31 71.75 54.60
N THR A 488 -30.40 71.49 55.54
CA THR A 488 -29.01 72.02 55.49
C THR A 488 -28.02 71.15 54.70
N THR A 489 -28.33 69.88 54.44
CA THR A 489 -27.45 68.95 53.71
C THR A 489 -27.43 69.16 52.19
N LEU A 490 -28.43 69.84 51.63
CA LEU A 490 -28.57 70.09 50.19
C LEU A 490 -27.47 71.00 49.62
N HIS A 491 -26.93 71.90 50.43
CA HIS A 491 -25.94 72.91 50.00
C HIS A 491 -24.52 72.35 49.74
N SER A 492 -24.30 71.05 49.99
CA SER A 492 -23.00 70.40 49.83
C SER A 492 -22.65 70.02 48.39
N GLN A 493 -23.64 69.85 47.50
CA GLN A 493 -23.41 69.32 46.13
C GLN A 493 -23.09 70.38 45.08
N GLU A 494 -23.17 71.67 45.42
CA GLU A 494 -22.94 72.78 44.48
C GLU A 494 -21.45 73.09 44.24
N GLY A 495 -20.53 72.44 44.97
CA GLY A 495 -19.10 72.72 44.92
C GLY A 495 -18.31 72.09 43.77
N GLU A 496 -18.65 70.87 43.32
CA GLU A 496 -17.80 70.08 42.41
C GLU A 496 -17.84 70.55 40.94
N ASN A 497 -18.92 71.23 40.54
CA ASN A 497 -19.16 71.75 39.18
C ASN A 497 -18.14 72.79 38.70
N ARG A 498 -17.18 73.21 39.54
CA ARG A 498 -16.14 74.19 39.19
C ARG A 498 -14.89 73.60 38.53
N SER A 499 -14.74 72.26 38.51
CA SER A 499 -13.50 71.57 38.12
C SER A 499 -13.37 71.21 36.62
N LEU A 500 -14.45 71.34 35.84
CA LEU A 500 -14.52 70.81 34.45
C LEU A 500 -14.20 71.85 33.35
N LEU A 501 -13.95 73.12 33.69
CA LEU A 501 -13.73 74.19 32.71
C LEU A 501 -12.29 74.26 32.17
N ASP A 502 -11.27 74.01 33.01
CA ASP A 502 -9.87 74.31 32.68
C ASP A 502 -9.23 73.38 31.62
N ARG A 503 -9.94 72.36 31.14
CA ARG A 503 -9.41 71.36 30.19
C ARG A 503 -9.74 71.61 28.72
N LEU A 504 -10.56 72.62 28.41
CA LEU A 504 -10.90 72.99 27.02
C LEU A 504 -9.79 73.78 26.30
N ALA A 505 -8.83 74.35 27.01
CA ALA A 505 -7.91 75.36 26.49
C ALA A 505 -6.67 74.84 25.71
N SER A 506 -6.51 73.53 25.47
CA SER A 506 -5.25 72.95 24.99
C SER A 506 -5.27 72.35 23.57
N MET A 507 -6.29 72.61 22.75
CA MET A 507 -6.51 71.91 21.47
C MET A 507 -6.32 72.72 20.17
N GLU A 508 -6.14 74.06 20.25
CA GLU A 508 -6.36 74.94 19.09
C GLU A 508 -5.09 75.38 18.31
N HIS A 509 -3.93 74.75 18.49
CA HIS A 509 -2.65 75.39 18.07
C HIS A 509 -1.67 74.56 17.20
N GLN A 510 -2.14 73.64 16.34
CA GLN A 510 -1.20 72.85 15.50
C GLN A 510 -1.70 72.38 14.11
N GLN A 511 -2.29 73.26 13.28
CA GLN A 511 -2.82 72.84 11.97
C GLN A 511 -2.62 73.81 10.77
N HIS A 512 -1.50 74.53 10.64
CA HIS A 512 -1.33 75.52 9.55
C HIS A 512 -0.01 75.48 8.74
N ALA A 513 0.78 74.40 8.79
CA ALA A 513 2.19 74.40 8.36
C ALA A 513 2.58 73.41 7.22
N ARG A 514 1.68 73.05 6.28
CA ARG A 514 1.99 72.03 5.23
C ARG A 514 1.62 72.32 3.76
N GLN A 515 1.16 73.52 3.41
CA GLN A 515 0.81 73.87 2.01
C GLN A 515 1.99 74.29 1.10
N GLN A 516 3.25 74.22 1.57
CA GLN A 516 4.43 74.64 0.79
C GLN A 516 5.05 73.56 -0.11
N VAL A 517 4.41 72.39 -0.27
CA VAL A 517 5.00 71.23 -0.98
C VAL A 517 4.67 71.19 -2.48
N GLU A 518 3.54 71.74 -2.91
CA GLU A 518 3.01 71.53 -4.27
C GLU A 518 3.79 72.30 -5.37
N GLN A 519 4.48 73.38 -5.02
CA GLN A 519 5.11 74.28 -6.00
C GLN A 519 6.41 73.72 -6.62
N ALA A 520 7.01 72.68 -6.04
CA ALA A 520 8.29 72.10 -6.50
C ALA A 520 8.17 71.08 -7.65
N LEU A 521 6.96 70.75 -8.11
CA LEU A 521 6.71 69.62 -9.01
C LEU A 521 6.65 69.97 -10.51
N SER A 522 6.61 71.26 -10.88
CA SER A 522 6.43 71.69 -12.27
C SER A 522 7.71 71.60 -13.11
N GLU A 523 8.85 72.07 -12.59
CA GLU A 523 10.04 72.36 -13.39
C GLU A 523 10.86 71.11 -13.79
N LEU A 524 10.81 70.05 -12.98
CA LEU A 524 11.54 68.79 -13.23
C LEU A 524 11.06 68.04 -14.49
N THR A 525 9.91 68.42 -15.04
CA THR A 525 9.19 67.67 -16.08
C THR A 525 9.77 67.86 -17.48
N ASN A 526 10.38 69.01 -17.79
CA ASN A 526 10.66 69.39 -19.18
C ASN A 526 12.04 68.95 -19.72
N SER A 527 13.06 68.78 -18.88
CA SER A 527 14.38 68.28 -19.34
C SER A 527 14.36 66.77 -19.65
N LYS A 528 13.52 66.01 -18.93
CA LYS A 528 13.33 64.56 -19.03
C LYS A 528 13.04 64.05 -20.45
N ASN A 529 12.31 64.83 -21.25
CA ASN A 529 11.74 64.38 -22.52
C ASN A 529 12.77 64.30 -23.66
N LYS A 530 13.89 65.05 -23.60
CA LYS A 530 14.88 65.07 -24.69
C LYS A 530 15.88 63.91 -24.63
N LEU A 531 16.19 63.41 -23.43
CA LEU A 531 16.99 62.19 -23.24
C LEU A 531 16.21 60.89 -23.54
N ALA A 532 14.87 60.95 -23.59
CA ALA A 532 14.04 59.77 -23.83
C ALA A 532 14.17 59.21 -25.26
N TYR A 533 14.45 60.05 -26.26
CA TYR A 533 14.44 59.65 -27.67
C TYR A 533 15.65 58.80 -28.07
N GLU A 534 16.87 59.29 -27.81
CA GLU A 534 18.11 58.52 -28.03
C GLU A 534 18.15 57.25 -27.18
N LYS A 535 17.70 57.34 -25.92
CA LYS A 535 17.53 56.17 -25.06
C LYS A 535 16.61 55.13 -25.72
N GLY A 536 15.46 55.54 -26.23
CA GLY A 536 14.47 54.63 -26.84
C GLY A 536 15.00 53.81 -28.01
N LYS A 537 15.94 54.35 -28.82
CA LYS A 537 16.49 53.67 -30.00
C LYS A 537 17.53 52.59 -29.65
N LEU A 538 18.37 52.83 -28.64
CA LEU A 538 19.27 51.79 -28.12
C LEU A 538 18.51 50.80 -27.22
N GLN A 539 17.57 51.31 -26.42
CA GLN A 539 16.73 50.50 -25.54
C GLN A 539 15.85 49.53 -26.33
N THR A 540 15.34 49.86 -27.53
CA THR A 540 14.57 48.88 -28.34
C THR A 540 15.41 47.69 -28.82
N ARG A 541 16.71 47.86 -29.06
CA ARG A 541 17.58 46.75 -29.48
C ARG A 541 18.03 45.88 -28.30
N VAL A 542 18.23 46.50 -27.13
CA VAL A 542 18.45 45.80 -25.87
C VAL A 542 17.18 45.04 -25.45
N GLN A 543 16.00 45.68 -25.51
CA GLN A 543 14.69 45.06 -25.25
C GLN A 543 14.36 43.86 -26.14
N GLN A 544 14.89 43.77 -27.37
CA GLN A 544 14.69 42.56 -28.19
C GLN A 544 15.44 41.36 -27.63
N LEU A 545 16.70 41.54 -27.21
CA LEU A 545 17.51 40.46 -26.64
C LEU A 545 17.15 40.18 -25.16
N GLU A 546 16.74 41.21 -24.42
CA GLU A 546 16.11 41.06 -23.11
C GLU A 546 14.79 40.30 -23.22
N ALA A 547 13.90 40.63 -24.17
CA ALA A 547 12.64 39.89 -24.35
C ALA A 547 12.84 38.44 -24.80
N GLU A 548 13.87 38.12 -25.59
CA GLU A 548 14.23 36.74 -25.92
C GLU A 548 14.73 35.98 -24.67
N LEU A 549 15.58 36.60 -23.84
CA LEU A 549 16.04 36.03 -22.57
C LEU A 549 14.94 35.96 -21.50
N GLU A 550 14.05 36.94 -21.42
CA GLU A 550 12.87 36.94 -20.57
C GLU A 550 11.88 35.88 -21.04
N SER A 551 11.65 35.67 -22.35
CA SER A 551 10.81 34.55 -22.82
C SER A 551 11.36 33.17 -22.42
N LEU A 552 12.69 33.03 -22.34
CA LEU A 552 13.37 31.83 -21.84
C LEU A 552 13.37 31.74 -20.31
N ALA A 553 13.41 32.87 -19.61
CA ALA A 553 13.26 32.94 -18.15
C ALA A 553 11.82 32.63 -17.72
N ASP A 554 10.83 33.16 -18.44
CA ASP A 554 9.40 32.91 -18.31
C ASP A 554 9.10 31.43 -18.58
N ALA A 555 9.54 30.88 -19.71
CA ALA A 555 9.38 29.46 -20.01
C ALA A 555 10.05 28.54 -18.97
N ARG A 556 11.20 28.94 -18.41
CA ARG A 556 11.81 28.25 -17.26
C ARG A 556 10.99 28.43 -15.98
N SER A 557 10.45 29.62 -15.74
CA SER A 557 9.61 29.92 -14.58
C SER A 557 8.32 29.09 -14.64
N GLU A 558 7.61 29.07 -15.77
CA GLU A 558 6.46 28.22 -16.07
C GLU A 558 6.82 26.75 -15.88
N ASN A 559 7.97 26.29 -16.38
CA ASN A 559 8.40 24.91 -16.19
C ASN A 559 8.65 24.57 -14.70
N THR A 560 9.15 25.50 -13.88
CA THR A 560 9.25 25.32 -12.43
C THR A 560 7.91 25.48 -11.70
N GLN A 561 6.99 26.32 -12.18
CA GLN A 561 5.63 26.44 -11.66
C GLN A 561 4.82 25.18 -11.95
N LEU A 562 4.91 24.63 -13.16
CA LEU A 562 4.33 23.35 -13.56
C LEU A 562 4.88 22.20 -12.73
N ARG A 563 6.21 22.13 -12.51
CA ARG A 563 6.79 21.15 -11.56
C ARG A 563 6.22 21.32 -10.14
N LYS A 564 6.24 22.54 -9.58
CA LYS A 564 5.67 22.83 -8.25
C LYS A 564 4.18 22.47 -8.16
N MET A 565 3.41 22.73 -9.21
CA MET A 565 1.99 22.39 -9.30
C MET A 565 1.80 20.87 -9.39
N ASN A 566 2.65 20.15 -10.12
CA ASN A 566 2.60 18.69 -10.18
C ASN A 566 2.93 18.08 -8.81
N THR A 567 3.98 18.53 -8.13
CA THR A 567 4.31 18.09 -6.76
C THR A 567 3.22 18.44 -5.76
N ALA A 568 2.54 19.59 -5.92
CA ALA A 568 1.39 19.96 -5.09
C ALA A 568 0.12 19.13 -5.41
N LEU A 569 -0.06 18.66 -6.65
CA LEU A 569 -1.13 17.74 -7.04
C LEU A 569 -0.85 16.32 -6.56
N GLU A 570 0.39 15.85 -6.65
CA GLU A 570 0.87 14.58 -6.08
C GLU A 570 0.67 14.57 -4.55
N ALA A 571 1.12 15.62 -3.85
CA ALA A 571 0.91 15.77 -2.42
C ALA A 571 -0.58 15.80 -2.04
N LYS A 572 -1.43 16.49 -2.82
CA LYS A 572 -2.89 16.46 -2.62
C LYS A 572 -3.51 15.09 -2.92
N TYR A 573 -3.01 14.35 -3.89
CA TYR A 573 -3.48 12.99 -4.18
C TYR A 573 -3.12 12.04 -3.04
N SER A 574 -1.89 12.11 -2.52
CA SER A 574 -1.48 11.38 -1.31
C SER A 574 -2.30 11.78 -0.09
N GLN A 575 -2.59 13.07 0.11
CA GLN A 575 -3.45 13.57 1.19
C GLN A 575 -4.87 13.02 1.07
N VAL A 576 -5.52 13.15 -0.08
CA VAL A 576 -6.89 12.64 -0.31
C VAL A 576 -6.95 11.11 -0.18
N SER A 577 -5.89 10.39 -0.58
CA SER A 577 -5.77 8.95 -0.35
C SER A 577 -5.66 8.60 1.14
N ALA A 578 -4.87 9.36 1.92
CA ALA A 578 -4.78 9.18 3.37
C ALA A 578 -6.10 9.53 4.08
N GLU A 579 -6.75 10.63 3.70
CA GLU A 579 -8.06 11.05 4.21
C GLU A 579 -9.14 9.99 3.90
N TYR A 580 -9.21 9.50 2.66
CA TYR A 580 -10.11 8.41 2.24
C TYR A 580 -9.89 7.13 3.06
N ASN A 581 -8.64 6.71 3.26
CA ASN A 581 -8.33 5.54 4.09
C ASN A 581 -8.69 5.78 5.58
N SER A 582 -8.48 6.98 6.11
CA SER A 582 -8.91 7.33 7.47
C SER A 582 -10.44 7.31 7.63
N GLY A 583 -11.18 7.81 6.64
CA GLY A 583 -12.64 7.78 6.60
C GLY A 583 -13.19 6.35 6.49
N LYS A 584 -12.53 5.50 5.69
CA LYS A 584 -12.83 4.06 5.59
C LYS A 584 -12.67 3.35 6.94
N ILE A 585 -11.56 3.59 7.64
CA ILE A 585 -11.32 3.04 8.99
C ILE A 585 -12.34 3.59 10.00
N CYS A 586 -12.68 4.87 9.93
CA CYS A 586 -13.70 5.48 10.79
C CYS A 586 -15.08 4.83 10.57
N THR A 587 -15.48 4.64 9.31
CA THR A 587 -16.74 3.97 8.95
C THR A 587 -16.77 2.52 9.42
N GLN A 588 -15.67 1.78 9.29
CA GLN A 588 -15.55 0.41 9.81
C GLN A 588 -15.65 0.36 11.35
N ARG A 589 -15.07 1.33 12.06
CA ARG A 589 -15.19 1.46 13.52
C ARG A 589 -16.63 1.77 13.95
N LEU A 590 -17.32 2.67 13.24
CA LEU A 590 -18.71 3.04 13.52
C LEU A 590 -19.67 1.87 13.25
N ASP A 591 -19.48 1.12 12.17
CA ASP A 591 -20.27 -0.10 11.87
C ASP A 591 -20.05 -1.21 12.91
N ALA A 592 -18.81 -1.40 13.38
CA ALA A 592 -18.51 -2.31 14.50
C ALA A 592 -19.19 -1.87 15.82
N GLN A 593 -19.13 -0.57 16.15
CA GLN A 593 -19.81 -0.01 17.33
C GLN A 593 -21.34 -0.14 17.23
N LEU A 594 -21.92 0.07 16.04
CA LEU A 594 -23.35 -0.06 15.79
C LEU A 594 -23.82 -1.53 15.91
N LYS A 595 -23.02 -2.49 15.44
CA LYS A 595 -23.26 -3.93 15.66
C LYS A 595 -23.17 -4.31 17.13
N GLN A 596 -22.18 -3.79 17.86
CA GLN A 596 -22.06 -3.99 19.32
C GLN A 596 -23.26 -3.41 20.08
N ALA A 597 -23.72 -2.20 19.71
CA ALA A 597 -24.89 -1.57 20.31
C ALA A 597 -26.18 -2.37 20.07
N ARG A 598 -26.38 -2.92 18.86
CA ARG A 598 -27.52 -3.82 18.57
C ARG A 598 -27.49 -5.08 19.44
N LEU A 599 -26.35 -5.74 19.56
CA LEU A 599 -26.19 -6.93 20.43
C LEU A 599 -26.40 -6.63 21.93
N VAL A 600 -26.21 -5.39 22.36
CA VAL A 600 -26.54 -4.95 23.74
C VAL A 600 -28.05 -4.70 23.87
N LEU A 601 -28.69 -4.05 22.90
CA LEU A 601 -30.14 -3.83 22.89
C LEU A 601 -30.91 -5.16 22.81
N GLU A 602 -30.52 -6.08 21.92
CA GLU A 602 -31.12 -7.41 21.79
C GLU A 602 -31.05 -8.23 23.10
N ARG A 603 -29.99 -8.04 23.90
CA ARG A 603 -29.87 -8.63 25.25
C ARG A 603 -30.79 -7.94 26.25
N GLN A 604 -30.82 -6.61 26.26
CA GLN A 604 -31.73 -5.85 27.13
C GLN A 604 -33.20 -6.18 26.85
N GLU A 605 -33.58 -6.37 25.58
CA GLU A 605 -34.92 -6.84 25.19
C GLU A 605 -35.22 -8.26 25.73
N GLN A 606 -34.25 -9.17 25.68
CA GLN A 606 -34.37 -10.51 26.28
C GLN A 606 -34.50 -10.43 27.82
N ASP A 607 -33.69 -9.61 28.48
CA ASP A 607 -33.75 -9.37 29.93
C ASP A 607 -35.10 -8.77 30.33
N PHE A 608 -35.64 -7.82 29.57
CA PHE A 608 -36.98 -7.27 29.79
C PHE A 608 -38.08 -8.33 29.59
N VAL A 609 -37.97 -9.21 28.60
CA VAL A 609 -38.93 -10.32 28.41
C VAL A 609 -38.88 -11.31 29.59
N LEU A 610 -37.70 -11.59 30.16
CA LEU A 610 -37.55 -12.41 31.36
C LEU A 610 -38.09 -11.71 32.62
N ALA A 611 -37.84 -10.42 32.77
CA ALA A 611 -38.38 -9.60 33.87
C ALA A 611 -39.92 -9.51 33.81
N ILE A 612 -40.51 -9.36 32.63
CA ILE A 612 -41.96 -9.38 32.42
C ILE A 612 -42.54 -10.76 32.79
N ARG A 613 -41.93 -11.86 32.34
CA ARG A 613 -42.39 -13.22 32.70
C ARG A 613 -42.35 -13.46 34.21
N SER A 614 -41.25 -13.13 34.89
CA SER A 614 -41.12 -13.32 36.34
C SER A 614 -42.09 -12.43 37.13
N ARG A 615 -42.35 -11.19 36.69
CA ARG A 615 -43.43 -10.34 37.23
C ARG A 615 -44.80 -11.00 37.05
N ASP A 616 -45.09 -11.53 35.87
CA ASP A 616 -46.39 -12.14 35.55
C ASP A 616 -46.58 -13.52 36.21
N GLU A 617 -45.49 -14.14 36.67
CA GLU A 617 -45.48 -15.30 37.57
C GLU A 617 -45.76 -14.86 39.02
N ALA A 618 -45.05 -13.86 39.54
CA ALA A 618 -45.29 -13.30 40.87
C ALA A 618 -46.72 -12.75 41.03
N MET A 619 -47.28 -12.11 39.99
CA MET A 619 -48.68 -11.67 39.98
C MET A 619 -49.66 -12.85 40.02
N ARG A 620 -49.38 -13.95 39.29
CA ARG A 620 -50.20 -15.17 39.36
C ARG A 620 -50.11 -15.84 40.73
N GLU A 621 -48.92 -15.90 41.34
CA GLU A 621 -48.72 -16.39 42.71
C GLU A 621 -49.50 -15.53 43.72
N SER A 622 -49.39 -14.20 43.63
CA SER A 622 -50.13 -13.26 44.48
C SER A 622 -51.65 -13.42 44.33
N GLN A 623 -52.14 -13.69 43.12
CA GLN A 623 -53.57 -13.91 42.87
C GLN A 623 -54.06 -15.24 43.48
N LYS A 624 -53.24 -16.31 43.46
CA LYS A 624 -53.53 -17.57 44.17
C LYS A 624 -53.53 -17.38 45.69
N LEU A 625 -52.54 -16.67 46.23
CA LEU A 625 -52.47 -16.38 47.67
C LEU A 625 -53.67 -15.56 48.13
N LYS A 626 -54.11 -14.58 47.32
CA LYS A 626 -55.31 -13.78 47.58
C LYS A 626 -56.58 -14.63 47.63
N SER A 627 -56.80 -15.54 46.66
CA SER A 627 -57.99 -16.41 46.69
C SER A 627 -57.94 -17.48 47.80
N LEU A 628 -56.74 -17.95 48.18
CA LEU A 628 -56.57 -18.80 49.37
C LEU A 628 -56.86 -18.04 50.67
N MET A 629 -56.46 -16.77 50.76
CA MET A 629 -56.75 -15.88 51.89
C MET A 629 -58.25 -15.60 52.00
N GLU A 630 -58.91 -15.24 50.90
CA GLU A 630 -60.37 -15.05 50.83
C GLU A 630 -61.14 -16.32 51.25
N ALA A 631 -60.69 -17.50 50.82
CA ALA A 631 -61.26 -18.77 51.23
C ALA A 631 -60.96 -19.15 52.70
N MET A 632 -59.90 -18.61 53.30
CA MET A 632 -59.63 -18.75 54.74
C MET A 632 -60.48 -17.78 55.57
N GLU A 633 -60.56 -16.50 55.18
CA GLU A 633 -61.45 -15.52 55.81
C GLU A 633 -62.89 -16.03 55.84
N GLU A 634 -63.39 -16.57 54.73
CA GLU A 634 -64.76 -17.08 54.65
C GLU A 634 -65.00 -18.28 55.58
N ARG A 635 -64.00 -19.15 55.80
CA ARG A 635 -64.06 -20.22 56.81
C ARG A 635 -64.09 -19.66 58.24
N GLU A 636 -63.29 -18.63 58.54
CA GLU A 636 -63.31 -18.01 59.87
C GLU A 636 -64.61 -17.23 60.11
N ARG A 637 -65.17 -16.54 59.10
CA ARG A 637 -66.52 -15.96 59.16
C ARG A 637 -67.58 -17.03 59.47
N GLN A 638 -67.53 -18.19 58.79
CA GLN A 638 -68.46 -19.29 59.03
C GLN A 638 -68.33 -19.90 60.45
N LYS A 639 -67.11 -20.01 60.99
CA LYS A 639 -66.86 -20.36 62.39
C LYS A 639 -67.39 -19.31 63.38
N ILE A 640 -67.19 -18.03 63.10
CA ILE A 640 -67.73 -16.94 63.93
C ILE A 640 -69.27 -17.00 63.93
N CYS A 641 -69.89 -17.21 62.78
CA CYS A 641 -71.34 -17.38 62.66
C CYS A 641 -71.89 -18.64 63.37
N SER A 642 -71.13 -19.74 63.47
CA SER A 642 -71.55 -20.92 64.24
C SER A 642 -71.36 -20.74 65.75
N LEU A 643 -70.25 -20.13 66.17
CA LEU A 643 -70.01 -19.77 67.58
C LEU A 643 -71.02 -18.72 68.08
N GLN A 644 -71.41 -17.76 67.23
CA GLN A 644 -72.46 -16.78 67.56
C GLN A 644 -73.85 -17.42 67.71
N ARG A 645 -74.18 -18.45 66.92
CA ARG A 645 -75.38 -19.28 67.15
C ARG A 645 -75.30 -19.98 68.49
N GLN A 646 -74.24 -20.74 68.75
CA GLN A 646 -74.07 -21.46 70.02
C GLN A 646 -74.14 -20.52 71.24
N LEU A 647 -73.59 -19.30 71.14
CA LEU A 647 -73.72 -18.27 72.19
C LEU A 647 -75.15 -17.75 72.34
N SER A 648 -75.94 -17.71 71.26
CA SER A 648 -77.37 -17.37 71.29
C SER A 648 -78.18 -18.51 71.94
N ASP A 649 -77.91 -19.75 71.58
CA ASP A 649 -78.58 -20.94 72.10
C ASP A 649 -78.34 -21.04 73.63
N VAL A 650 -77.09 -20.86 74.08
CA VAL A 650 -76.73 -20.81 75.51
C VAL A 650 -77.35 -19.61 76.24
N LYS A 651 -77.60 -18.48 75.58
CA LYS A 651 -78.36 -17.36 76.17
C LYS A 651 -79.84 -17.68 76.30
N GLU A 652 -80.44 -18.35 75.33
CA GLU A 652 -81.83 -18.81 75.39
C GLU A 652 -82.00 -19.84 76.51
N ASP A 653 -81.06 -20.79 76.65
CA ASP A 653 -81.07 -21.76 77.74
C ASP A 653 -80.82 -21.11 79.10
N LYS A 654 -79.98 -20.06 79.19
CA LYS A 654 -79.88 -19.24 80.41
C LYS A 654 -81.23 -18.59 80.77
N ILE A 655 -82.00 -18.12 79.79
CA ILE A 655 -83.34 -17.55 80.02
C ILE A 655 -84.31 -18.65 80.50
N LYS A 656 -84.30 -19.83 79.88
CA LYS A 656 -85.09 -21.00 80.34
C LYS A 656 -84.74 -21.40 81.78
N ILE A 657 -83.45 -21.46 82.12
CA ILE A 657 -82.95 -21.78 83.47
C ILE A 657 -83.36 -20.68 84.48
N SER A 658 -83.33 -19.41 84.09
CA SER A 658 -83.82 -18.32 84.94
C SER A 658 -85.33 -18.48 85.22
N GLY A 659 -86.11 -18.83 84.21
CA GLY A 659 -87.54 -19.11 84.35
C GLY A 659 -87.84 -20.34 85.19
N THR A 660 -87.06 -21.43 85.10
CA THR A 660 -87.23 -22.58 86.02
C THR A 660 -86.84 -22.24 87.44
N LEU A 661 -85.81 -21.40 87.66
CA LEU A 661 -85.44 -20.89 88.98
C LEU A 661 -86.56 -20.04 89.61
N GLU A 662 -87.18 -19.16 88.82
CA GLU A 662 -88.33 -18.34 89.24
C GLU A 662 -89.58 -19.17 89.58
N ASN A 663 -89.84 -20.23 88.80
CA ASN A 663 -90.88 -21.21 89.11
C ASN A 663 -90.59 -22.00 90.41
N VAL A 664 -89.33 -22.32 90.69
CA VAL A 664 -88.93 -22.94 91.97
C VAL A 664 -89.10 -21.96 93.13
N LEU A 665 -88.66 -20.70 92.99
CA LEU A 665 -88.79 -19.66 94.03
C LEU A 665 -90.26 -19.35 94.35
N THR A 666 -91.13 -19.28 93.34
CA THR A 666 -92.59 -19.10 93.56
C THR A 666 -93.25 -20.34 94.19
N SER A 667 -92.76 -21.55 93.90
CA SER A 667 -93.20 -22.76 94.63
C SER A 667 -92.75 -22.77 96.10
N HIS A 668 -91.55 -22.28 96.40
CA HIS A 668 -91.02 -22.17 97.75
C HIS A 668 -91.78 -21.12 98.58
N ASN A 669 -92.12 -19.98 97.97
CA ASN A 669 -92.95 -18.94 98.60
C ASN A 669 -94.37 -19.47 98.94
N ARG A 670 -94.97 -20.31 98.07
CA ARG A 670 -96.22 -21.02 98.41
C ARG A 670 -96.06 -21.99 99.58
N LEU A 671 -94.91 -22.66 99.70
CA LEU A 671 -94.62 -23.56 100.82
C LEU A 671 -94.51 -22.77 102.14
N GLN A 672 -93.84 -21.62 102.13
CA GLN A 672 -93.74 -20.69 103.26
C GLN A 672 -95.14 -20.35 103.82
N GLN A 673 -96.06 -19.94 102.95
CA GLN A 673 -97.45 -19.59 103.31
C GLN A 673 -98.27 -20.77 103.85
N THR A 674 -97.88 -22.02 103.59
CA THR A 674 -98.50 -23.20 104.22
C THR A 674 -97.97 -23.51 105.61
N VAL A 675 -96.71 -23.13 105.91
CA VAL A 675 -96.13 -23.25 107.26
C VAL A 675 -96.75 -22.21 108.19
N GLU A 676 -96.80 -20.95 107.77
CA GLU A 676 -97.37 -19.83 108.53
C GLU A 676 -98.83 -20.10 108.99
N LYS A 677 -99.62 -20.82 108.19
CA LYS A 677 -100.97 -21.25 108.60
C LYS A 677 -100.97 -22.26 109.75
N LEU A 678 -100.11 -23.27 109.70
CA LEU A 678 -100.03 -24.31 110.74
C LEU A 678 -99.61 -23.72 112.10
N GLU A 679 -98.77 -22.70 112.09
CA GLU A 679 -98.38 -21.95 113.29
C GLU A 679 -99.57 -21.22 113.93
N THR A 680 -100.49 -20.67 113.13
CA THR A 680 -101.71 -20.02 113.68
C THR A 680 -102.72 -21.01 114.27
N GLU A 681 -102.79 -22.24 113.77
CA GLU A 681 -103.70 -23.27 114.30
C GLU A 681 -103.22 -23.78 115.68
N LEU A 682 -101.90 -23.91 115.88
CA LEU A 682 -101.29 -24.29 117.18
C LEU A 682 -101.64 -23.29 118.29
N GLY A 683 -101.57 -21.98 118.03
CA GLY A 683 -101.88 -20.94 119.03
C GLY A 683 -103.31 -21.00 119.58
N SER A 684 -104.25 -21.63 118.87
CA SER A 684 -105.62 -21.84 119.36
C SER A 684 -105.69 -22.87 120.50
N LYS A 685 -104.76 -23.84 120.54
CA LYS A 685 -104.82 -24.99 121.47
C LYS A 685 -104.27 -24.68 122.86
N ASP A 686 -103.27 -23.82 122.97
CA ASP A 686 -102.74 -23.40 124.29
C ASP A 686 -103.77 -22.64 125.14
N SER A 687 -104.74 -21.98 124.49
CA SER A 687 -105.85 -21.29 125.16
C SER A 687 -106.77 -22.24 125.94
N GLU A 688 -106.90 -23.49 125.49
CA GLU A 688 -107.73 -24.53 126.11
C GLU A 688 -107.10 -25.04 127.43
N VAL A 689 -105.77 -25.14 127.47
CA VAL A 689 -104.98 -25.61 128.62
C VAL A 689 -105.04 -24.64 129.81
N ALA A 690 -105.28 -23.35 129.56
CA ALA A 690 -105.37 -22.34 130.62
C ALA A 690 -106.59 -22.54 131.55
N GLY A 691 -107.71 -23.04 131.03
CA GLY A 691 -108.95 -23.21 131.81
C GLY A 691 -108.81 -24.22 132.96
N LEU A 692 -108.24 -25.40 132.67
CA LEU A 692 -108.10 -26.51 133.61
C LEU A 692 -107.19 -26.20 134.82
N ARG A 693 -106.40 -25.12 134.77
CA ARG A 693 -105.57 -24.68 135.90
C ARG A 693 -106.37 -23.93 136.98
N LYS A 694 -107.58 -23.44 136.66
CA LYS A 694 -108.37 -22.55 137.53
C LYS A 694 -109.16 -23.26 138.64
N GLU A 695 -109.63 -24.49 138.38
CA GLU A 695 -110.33 -25.30 139.40
C GLU A 695 -109.38 -25.78 140.52
N ARG A 696 -108.12 -26.08 140.17
CA ARG A 696 -107.10 -26.57 141.12
C ARG A 696 -106.88 -25.62 142.31
N SER A 697 -107.00 -24.32 142.09
CA SER A 697 -106.87 -23.28 143.12
C SER A 697 -107.91 -23.39 144.25
N GLN A 698 -109.14 -23.79 143.94
CA GLN A 698 -110.24 -23.77 144.92
C GLN A 698 -110.11 -24.88 145.97
N ASN A 699 -109.53 -26.02 145.60
CA ASN A 699 -109.26 -27.13 146.53
C ASN A 699 -108.15 -26.79 147.55
N HIS A 700 -107.29 -25.79 147.30
CA HIS A 700 -106.15 -25.49 148.16
C HIS A 700 -106.55 -24.74 149.44
N HIS A 701 -107.55 -23.85 149.39
CA HIS A 701 -108.03 -23.09 150.56
C HIS A 701 -108.55 -23.96 151.72
N ARG A 702 -108.98 -25.21 151.44
CA ARG A 702 -109.46 -26.13 152.49
C ARG A 702 -108.32 -26.80 153.28
N MET A 703 -107.09 -26.72 152.78
CA MET A 703 -105.88 -27.28 153.42
C MET A 703 -105.33 -26.33 154.50
N GLN A 704 -105.33 -25.02 154.20
CA GLN A 704 -104.77 -23.94 155.03
C GLN A 704 -105.41 -23.76 156.42
N LEU A 705 -106.50 -24.46 156.74
CA LEU A 705 -107.15 -24.38 158.07
C LEU A 705 -106.62 -25.41 159.09
N LEU A 706 -106.01 -26.51 158.65
CA LEU A 706 -105.50 -27.57 159.55
C LEU A 706 -103.98 -27.55 159.70
N GLU A 707 -103.27 -26.82 158.85
CA GLU A 707 -101.80 -26.71 158.89
C GLU A 707 -101.32 -25.63 159.89
N ASN A 708 -102.15 -24.62 160.17
CA ASN A 708 -101.78 -23.50 161.06
C ASN A 708 -101.52 -23.92 162.51
N GLU A 709 -102.29 -24.88 163.05
CA GLU A 709 -102.18 -25.32 164.45
C GLU A 709 -100.94 -26.19 164.69
N LEU A 710 -100.41 -26.86 163.67
CA LEU A 710 -99.17 -27.64 163.77
C LEU A 710 -97.91 -26.77 163.61
N ALA A 711 -98.02 -25.66 162.87
CA ALA A 711 -96.89 -24.79 162.53
C ALA A 711 -96.30 -24.04 163.74
N GLU A 712 -97.12 -23.66 164.73
CA GLU A 712 -96.67 -22.81 165.85
C GLU A 712 -95.62 -23.48 166.76
N GLY A 713 -95.71 -24.82 166.91
CA GLY A 713 -94.77 -25.59 167.71
C GLY A 713 -93.40 -25.79 167.03
N GLN A 714 -93.37 -26.01 165.72
CA GLN A 714 -92.14 -26.35 164.98
C GLN A 714 -91.34 -25.10 164.55
N SER A 715 -92.03 -23.96 164.35
CA SER A 715 -91.42 -22.68 163.95
C SER A 715 -90.27 -22.21 164.85
N LYS A 716 -90.42 -22.35 166.18
CA LYS A 716 -89.47 -21.81 167.18
C LYS A 716 -88.10 -22.50 167.17
N LEU A 717 -88.01 -23.76 166.72
CA LEU A 717 -86.73 -24.49 166.65
C LEU A 717 -85.99 -24.24 165.33
N GLN A 718 -86.73 -24.17 164.21
CA GLN A 718 -86.13 -23.91 162.88
C GLN A 718 -85.66 -22.45 162.72
N PHE A 719 -86.17 -21.50 163.51
CA PHE A 719 -85.76 -20.10 163.49
C PHE A 719 -84.25 -19.90 163.76
N MET A 720 -83.63 -20.67 164.66
CA MET A 720 -82.20 -20.52 164.95
C MET A 720 -81.30 -21.02 163.81
N ASP A 721 -81.58 -22.21 163.27
CA ASP A 721 -80.81 -22.78 162.14
C ASP A 721 -80.97 -21.94 160.86
N THR A 722 -82.16 -21.40 160.62
CA THR A 722 -82.40 -20.52 159.46
C THR A 722 -81.71 -19.17 159.59
N LEU A 723 -81.51 -18.62 160.79
CA LEU A 723 -80.84 -17.33 160.98
C LEU A 723 -79.36 -17.34 160.54
N GLN A 724 -78.61 -18.38 160.86
CA GLN A 724 -77.21 -18.50 160.38
C GLN A 724 -77.15 -18.77 158.86
N ARG A 725 -78.08 -19.58 158.34
CA ARG A 725 -78.10 -19.96 156.92
C ARG A 725 -78.55 -18.81 156.00
N THR A 726 -79.45 -17.95 156.46
CA THR A 726 -79.96 -16.79 155.70
C THR A 726 -78.98 -15.62 155.58
N GLN A 727 -77.98 -15.50 156.47
CA GLN A 727 -76.96 -14.46 156.35
C GLN A 727 -75.83 -14.84 155.37
N VAL A 728 -75.41 -16.12 155.36
CA VAL A 728 -74.25 -16.57 154.56
C VAL A 728 -74.63 -16.86 153.10
N GLU A 729 -75.79 -17.47 152.85
CA GLU A 729 -76.18 -17.94 151.51
C GLU A 729 -76.35 -16.81 150.45
N PRO A 730 -76.91 -15.63 150.76
CA PRO A 730 -77.01 -14.53 149.80
C PRO A 730 -75.63 -13.94 149.46
N LEU A 731 -74.74 -13.82 150.45
CA LEU A 731 -73.37 -13.34 150.24
C LEU A 731 -72.55 -14.31 149.38
N ARG A 732 -72.74 -15.62 149.57
CA ARG A 732 -72.15 -16.66 148.71
C ARG A 732 -72.58 -16.50 147.25
N LYS A 733 -73.88 -16.35 147.01
CA LYS A 733 -74.44 -16.21 145.65
C LYS A 733 -74.05 -14.89 144.99
N ALA A 734 -74.02 -13.78 145.74
CA ALA A 734 -73.53 -12.50 145.24
C ALA A 734 -72.03 -12.57 144.86
N TYR A 735 -71.21 -13.23 145.69
CA TYR A 735 -69.80 -13.47 145.38
C TYR A 735 -69.60 -14.40 144.18
N GLU A 736 -70.39 -15.48 144.06
CA GLU A 736 -70.31 -16.44 142.96
C GLU A 736 -70.76 -15.79 141.62
N VAL A 737 -71.80 -14.95 141.62
CA VAL A 737 -72.19 -14.13 140.45
C VAL A 737 -71.10 -13.12 140.11
N SER A 738 -70.62 -12.33 141.08
CA SER A 738 -69.54 -11.35 140.85
C SER A 738 -68.24 -12.01 140.35
N ARG A 739 -67.93 -13.23 140.81
CA ARG A 739 -66.80 -14.02 140.33
C ARG A 739 -66.99 -14.48 138.88
N GLU A 740 -68.20 -14.89 138.50
CA GLU A 740 -68.48 -15.31 137.12
C GLU A 740 -68.52 -14.11 136.16
N ASP A 741 -69.05 -12.97 136.60
CA ASP A 741 -69.02 -11.74 135.81
C ASP A 741 -67.60 -11.16 135.69
N ASN A 742 -66.76 -11.29 136.72
CA ASN A 742 -65.32 -11.01 136.60
C ASN A 742 -64.62 -11.96 135.62
N LYS A 743 -65.01 -13.24 135.51
CA LYS A 743 -64.50 -14.13 134.44
C LYS A 743 -64.95 -13.67 133.05
N LYS A 744 -66.22 -13.32 132.87
CA LYS A 744 -66.75 -12.80 131.60
C LYS A 744 -66.04 -11.51 131.20
N LEU A 745 -65.82 -10.61 132.16
CA LEU A 745 -65.07 -9.37 131.96
C LEU A 745 -63.62 -9.65 131.58
N ALA A 746 -62.94 -10.58 132.26
CA ALA A 746 -61.57 -10.98 131.91
C ALA A 746 -61.49 -11.56 130.49
N LEU A 747 -62.40 -12.47 130.11
CA LEU A 747 -62.46 -13.05 128.77
C LEU A 747 -62.82 -12.00 127.69
N SER A 748 -63.72 -11.07 127.99
CA SER A 748 -64.07 -9.96 127.08
C SER A 748 -62.92 -8.97 126.91
N LEU A 749 -62.16 -8.71 127.96
CA LEU A 749 -60.98 -7.85 127.94
C LEU A 749 -59.80 -8.55 127.23
N GLU A 750 -59.63 -9.85 127.41
CA GLU A 750 -58.66 -10.68 126.68
C GLU A 750 -58.99 -10.75 125.17
N GLN A 751 -60.26 -10.92 124.80
CA GLN A 751 -60.73 -10.80 123.41
C GLN A 751 -60.52 -9.39 122.84
N SER A 752 -60.72 -8.34 123.66
CA SER A 752 -60.45 -6.96 123.26
C SER A 752 -58.96 -6.68 123.06
N LEU A 753 -58.09 -7.26 123.90
CA LEU A 753 -56.63 -7.18 123.74
C LEU A 753 -56.13 -7.98 122.53
N GLN A 754 -56.67 -9.19 122.29
CA GLN A 754 -56.32 -9.98 121.11
C GLN A 754 -56.74 -9.28 119.82
N THR A 755 -57.98 -8.76 119.75
CA THR A 755 -58.43 -8.01 118.57
C THR A 755 -57.65 -6.70 118.38
N ASN A 756 -57.24 -6.02 119.45
CA ASN A 756 -56.36 -4.86 119.36
C ASN A 756 -54.94 -5.24 118.87
N SER A 757 -54.38 -6.36 119.35
CA SER A 757 -53.13 -6.95 118.84
C SER A 757 -53.22 -7.29 117.35
N ASP A 758 -54.31 -7.94 116.92
CA ASP A 758 -54.54 -8.29 115.53
C ASP A 758 -54.67 -7.03 114.65
N MET A 759 -55.35 -5.99 115.14
CA MET A 759 -55.48 -4.71 114.43
C MET A 759 -54.16 -3.93 114.39
N GLN A 760 -53.35 -3.94 115.45
CA GLN A 760 -52.00 -3.38 115.44
C GLN A 760 -51.10 -4.12 114.44
N SER A 761 -51.21 -5.45 114.36
CA SER A 761 -50.44 -6.25 113.39
C SER A 761 -50.84 -5.94 111.93
N LYS A 762 -52.11 -5.63 111.67
CA LYS A 762 -52.61 -5.18 110.37
C LYS A 762 -52.14 -3.75 110.06
N LEU A 763 -52.19 -2.85 111.04
CA LEU A 763 -51.72 -1.47 110.90
C LEU A 763 -50.23 -1.43 110.55
N ASN A 764 -49.40 -2.22 111.26
CA ASN A 764 -47.97 -2.34 110.96
C ASN A 764 -47.73 -2.85 109.52
N ARG A 765 -48.44 -3.90 109.09
CA ARG A 765 -48.33 -4.42 107.70
C ARG A 765 -48.73 -3.38 106.65
N ILE A 766 -49.79 -2.62 106.91
CA ILE A 766 -50.23 -1.54 106.01
C ILE A 766 -49.17 -0.42 105.97
N GLN A 767 -48.48 -0.14 107.08
CA GLN A 767 -47.35 0.79 107.10
C GLN A 767 -46.14 0.23 106.32
N ASP A 768 -45.76 -1.03 106.54
CA ASP A 768 -44.68 -1.69 105.79
C ASP A 768 -44.97 -1.71 104.27
N GLU A 769 -46.23 -1.95 103.88
CA GLU A 769 -46.70 -1.90 102.49
C GLU A 769 -46.69 -0.47 101.94
N LEU A 770 -47.05 0.54 102.73
CA LEU A 770 -47.03 1.96 102.35
C LEU A 770 -45.59 2.46 102.15
N ASP A 771 -44.70 2.21 103.11
CA ASP A 771 -43.28 2.60 103.04
C ASP A 771 -42.60 1.92 101.83
N SER A 772 -42.96 0.67 101.54
CA SER A 772 -42.52 -0.07 100.34
C SER A 772 -43.07 0.54 99.05
N LYS A 773 -44.28 1.10 99.06
CA LYS A 773 -44.88 1.79 97.91
C LYS A 773 -44.29 3.17 97.68
N ASP A 774 -43.99 3.92 98.73
CA ASP A 774 -43.30 5.21 98.64
C ASP A 774 -41.87 5.04 98.12
N LEU A 775 -41.15 3.98 98.55
CA LEU A 775 -39.84 3.64 97.99
C LEU A 775 -39.93 3.27 96.50
N GLN A 776 -40.94 2.49 96.09
CA GLN A 776 -41.19 2.17 94.68
C GLN A 776 -41.54 3.43 93.86
N PHE A 777 -42.31 4.36 94.44
CA PHE A 777 -42.65 5.64 93.80
C PHE A 777 -41.41 6.52 93.61
N GLN A 778 -40.56 6.66 94.63
CA GLN A 778 -39.30 7.40 94.54
C GLN A 778 -38.37 6.81 93.47
N GLN A 779 -38.24 5.47 93.42
CA GLN A 779 -37.46 4.80 92.38
C GLN A 779 -38.00 5.09 90.98
N LEU A 780 -39.31 4.92 90.76
CA LEU A 780 -39.96 5.24 89.48
C LEU A 780 -39.80 6.72 89.08
N GLN A 781 -39.85 7.64 90.06
CA GLN A 781 -39.59 9.05 89.81
C GLN A 781 -38.14 9.27 89.35
N THR A 782 -37.14 8.69 90.03
CA THR A 782 -35.73 8.83 89.61
C THR A 782 -35.44 8.21 88.24
N CYS A 783 -36.05 7.06 87.90
CA CYS A 783 -35.93 6.48 86.56
C CYS A 783 -36.54 7.41 85.50
N ARG A 784 -37.73 7.95 85.77
CA ARG A 784 -38.40 8.89 84.84
C ARG A 784 -37.64 10.20 84.67
N GLU A 785 -36.97 10.69 85.72
CA GLU A 785 -36.10 11.86 85.63
C GLU A 785 -34.83 11.58 84.81
N GLN A 786 -34.28 10.37 84.88
CA GLN A 786 -33.18 9.90 84.02
C GLN A 786 -33.63 9.77 82.55
N GLU A 787 -34.73 9.07 82.27
CA GLU A 787 -35.33 8.96 80.92
C GLU A 787 -35.57 10.34 80.28
N ILE A 788 -36.04 11.31 81.07
CA ILE A 788 -36.27 12.69 80.62
C ILE A 788 -34.95 13.42 80.29
N GLU A 789 -33.86 13.19 81.02
CA GLU A 789 -32.55 13.80 80.68
C GLU A 789 -31.83 13.08 79.54
N GLU A 790 -31.95 11.76 79.43
CA GLU A 790 -31.49 11.00 78.27
C GLU A 790 -32.20 11.46 76.99
N ALA A 791 -33.52 11.61 77.01
CA ALA A 791 -34.29 12.17 75.90
C ALA A 791 -33.90 13.62 75.55
N LYS A 792 -33.56 14.46 76.55
CA LYS A 792 -33.00 15.81 76.30
C LYS A 792 -31.60 15.74 75.66
N VAL A 793 -30.77 14.77 76.01
CA VAL A 793 -29.44 14.58 75.41
C VAL A 793 -29.56 14.06 73.99
N GLU A 794 -30.41 13.07 73.73
CA GLU A 794 -30.64 12.53 72.39
C GLU A 794 -31.28 13.56 71.45
N THR A 795 -32.23 14.37 71.94
CA THR A 795 -32.79 15.48 71.13
C THR A 795 -31.76 16.57 70.84
N LYS A 796 -30.90 16.96 71.79
CA LYS A 796 -29.76 17.87 71.54
C LYS A 796 -28.83 17.30 70.44
N LEU A 797 -28.38 16.04 70.59
CA LEU A 797 -27.54 15.37 69.60
C LEU A 797 -28.21 15.24 68.22
N SER A 798 -29.53 15.05 68.18
CA SER A 798 -30.30 14.98 66.94
C SER A 798 -30.42 16.35 66.26
N VAL A 799 -30.59 17.43 67.03
CA VAL A 799 -30.55 18.82 66.51
C VAL A 799 -29.16 19.16 65.98
N GLU A 800 -28.09 18.80 66.70
CA GLU A 800 -26.71 19.01 66.25
C GLU A 800 -26.39 18.24 64.96
N ARG A 801 -26.84 16.98 64.85
CA ARG A 801 -26.74 16.18 63.61
C ARG A 801 -27.51 16.82 62.46
N LEU A 802 -28.74 17.29 62.69
CA LEU A 802 -29.54 17.98 61.68
C LEU A 802 -28.88 19.28 61.22
N ASP A 803 -28.30 20.07 62.12
CA ASP A 803 -27.62 21.32 61.76
C ASP A 803 -26.26 21.08 61.10
N ALA A 804 -25.56 19.98 61.41
CA ALA A 804 -24.40 19.54 60.66
C ALA A 804 -24.79 19.13 59.21
N LEU A 805 -25.87 18.35 59.05
CA LEU A 805 -26.40 17.96 57.73
C LEU A 805 -26.88 19.17 56.92
N LYS A 806 -27.57 20.15 57.53
CA LYS A 806 -27.94 21.42 56.86
C LYS A 806 -26.70 22.18 56.37
N LYS A 807 -25.63 22.25 57.18
CA LYS A 807 -24.35 22.89 56.80
C LYS A 807 -23.66 22.15 55.65
N GLN A 808 -23.66 20.82 55.66
CA GLN A 808 -23.14 19.99 54.58
C GLN A 808 -23.93 20.22 53.28
N LEU A 809 -25.26 20.08 53.31
CA LEU A 809 -26.13 20.32 52.15
C LEU A 809 -25.96 21.74 51.56
N TYR A 810 -25.82 22.76 52.41
CA TYR A 810 -25.56 24.13 51.96
C TYR A 810 -24.19 24.26 51.27
N GLN A 811 -23.13 23.65 51.84
CA GLN A 811 -21.80 23.62 51.23
C GLN A 811 -21.80 22.83 49.92
N GLU A 812 -22.50 21.71 49.85
CA GLU A 812 -22.68 20.90 48.64
C GLU A 812 -23.41 21.70 47.55
N GLN A 813 -24.53 22.36 47.89
CA GLN A 813 -25.30 23.21 46.98
C GLN A 813 -24.47 24.37 46.43
N GLU A 814 -23.72 25.08 47.28
CA GLU A 814 -22.78 26.12 46.84
C GLU A 814 -21.64 25.54 45.99
N SER A 815 -21.11 24.36 46.34
CA SER A 815 -20.07 23.70 45.53
C SER A 815 -20.60 23.28 44.15
N ALA A 816 -21.84 22.81 44.07
CA ALA A 816 -22.51 22.40 42.83
C ALA A 816 -22.83 23.61 41.96
N LYS A 817 -23.34 24.69 42.55
CA LYS A 817 -23.53 26.00 41.90
C LYS A 817 -22.22 26.56 41.34
N ARG A 818 -21.12 26.47 42.09
CA ARG A 818 -19.77 26.86 41.64
C ARG A 818 -19.14 25.89 40.63
N ARG A 819 -19.61 24.63 40.52
CA ARG A 819 -19.27 23.73 39.41
C ARG A 819 -20.06 24.16 38.17
N GLY A 820 -21.39 24.15 38.22
CA GLY A 820 -22.26 24.55 37.12
C GLY A 820 -21.99 25.96 36.56
N GLN A 821 -21.50 26.91 37.38
CA GLN A 821 -21.03 28.21 36.90
C GLN A 821 -19.74 28.12 36.07
N ARG A 822 -18.77 27.27 36.45
CA ARG A 822 -17.57 26.99 35.64
C ARG A 822 -17.94 26.26 34.37
N ASP A 823 -18.74 25.20 34.48
CA ASP A 823 -19.22 24.42 33.34
C ASP A 823 -19.97 25.33 32.33
N ASN A 824 -20.77 26.28 32.81
CA ASN A 824 -21.45 27.28 31.97
C ASN A 824 -20.49 28.30 31.32
N MET A 825 -19.41 28.70 32.01
CA MET A 825 -18.37 29.57 31.43
C MET A 825 -17.52 28.83 30.40
N GLU A 826 -17.20 27.56 30.63
CA GLU A 826 -16.48 26.70 29.69
C GLU A 826 -17.32 26.40 28.44
N LEU A 827 -18.62 26.13 28.61
CA LEU A 827 -19.55 25.98 27.48
C LEU A 827 -19.75 27.28 26.69
N LYS A 828 -19.80 28.45 27.35
CA LYS A 828 -19.82 29.76 26.67
C LYS A 828 -18.56 29.98 25.86
N LYS A 829 -17.38 29.77 26.46
CA LYS A 829 -16.10 29.87 25.76
C LYS A 829 -16.02 28.91 24.58
N ALA A 830 -16.47 27.65 24.75
CA ALA A 830 -16.51 26.68 23.65
C ALA A 830 -17.46 27.12 22.52
N LEU A 831 -18.59 27.76 22.84
CA LEU A 831 -19.51 28.33 21.86
C LEU A 831 -18.92 29.54 21.14
N GLU A 832 -18.19 30.41 21.85
CA GLU A 832 -17.43 31.54 21.27
C GLU A 832 -16.29 31.03 20.36
N ASP A 833 -15.55 30.02 20.81
CA ASP A 833 -14.49 29.31 20.06
C ASP A 833 -15.03 28.57 18.82
N ILE A 834 -16.29 28.15 18.81
CA ILE A 834 -16.97 27.56 17.65
C ILE A 834 -17.52 28.65 16.73
N THR A 835 -18.07 29.74 17.29
CA THR A 835 -18.63 30.86 16.53
C THR A 835 -17.55 31.62 15.75
N THR A 836 -16.39 31.85 16.36
CA THR A 836 -15.19 32.41 15.70
C THR A 836 -14.71 31.50 14.57
N LYS A 837 -14.48 30.21 14.83
CA LYS A 837 -14.11 29.23 13.78
C LYS A 837 -15.14 29.15 12.64
N SER A 838 -16.44 29.29 12.95
CA SER A 838 -17.51 29.34 11.94
C SER A 838 -17.45 30.62 11.09
N ALA A 839 -17.12 31.76 11.69
CA ALA A 839 -16.87 33.01 10.96
C ALA A 839 -15.61 32.93 10.08
N ASP A 840 -14.53 32.33 10.58
CA ASP A 840 -13.29 32.09 9.82
C ASP A 840 -13.51 31.16 8.63
N LEU A 841 -14.21 30.03 8.84
CA LEU A 841 -14.61 29.12 7.77
C LEU A 841 -15.53 29.80 6.75
N SER A 842 -16.45 30.64 7.20
CA SER A 842 -17.32 31.44 6.32
C SER A 842 -16.53 32.46 5.50
N SER A 843 -15.50 33.08 6.08
CA SER A 843 -14.56 33.99 5.40
C SER A 843 -13.72 33.24 4.36
N ALA A 844 -13.12 32.11 4.74
CA ALA A 844 -12.36 31.25 3.85
C ALA A 844 -13.22 30.72 2.68
N ASN A 845 -14.48 30.35 2.95
CA ASN A 845 -15.42 29.91 1.91
C ASN A 845 -15.76 31.05 0.93
N ARG A 846 -15.98 32.29 1.42
CA ARG A 846 -16.15 33.48 0.54
C ARG A 846 -14.92 33.71 -0.33
N LEU A 847 -13.70 33.57 0.20
CA LEU A 847 -12.45 33.70 -0.55
C LEU A 847 -12.27 32.57 -1.59
N LEU A 848 -12.72 31.34 -1.28
CA LEU A 848 -12.73 30.23 -2.24
C LEU A 848 -13.74 30.47 -3.36
N ILE A 849 -14.95 30.94 -3.04
CA ILE A 849 -15.97 31.31 -4.04
C ILE A 849 -15.44 32.43 -4.95
N GLN A 850 -14.81 33.47 -4.39
CA GLN A 850 -14.16 34.52 -5.19
C GLN A 850 -13.12 33.94 -6.16
N LYS A 851 -12.19 33.11 -5.68
CA LYS A 851 -11.18 32.44 -6.52
C LYS A 851 -11.80 31.53 -7.58
N VAL A 852 -12.91 30.84 -7.29
CA VAL A 852 -13.65 30.07 -8.30
C VAL A 852 -14.19 31.00 -9.39
N THR A 853 -14.85 32.12 -9.04
CA THR A 853 -15.34 33.07 -10.07
C THR A 853 -14.22 33.74 -10.87
N GLU A 854 -13.02 33.91 -10.30
CA GLU A 854 -11.84 34.38 -11.03
C GLU A 854 -11.32 33.32 -12.01
N LEU A 855 -11.21 32.06 -11.57
CA LEU A 855 -10.83 30.93 -12.44
C LEU A 855 -11.86 30.68 -13.55
N GLU A 856 -13.16 30.85 -13.27
CA GLU A 856 -14.22 30.80 -14.28
C GLU A 856 -14.09 31.91 -15.32
N LYS A 857 -13.78 33.15 -14.91
CA LYS A 857 -13.47 34.25 -15.84
C LYS A 857 -12.23 33.95 -16.69
N VAL A 858 -11.16 33.41 -16.09
CA VAL A 858 -9.96 32.98 -16.81
C VAL A 858 -10.27 31.86 -17.82
N LEU A 859 -11.05 30.85 -17.42
CA LEU A 859 -11.50 29.76 -18.30
C LEU A 859 -12.43 30.26 -19.41
N ALA A 860 -13.30 31.23 -19.16
CA ALA A 860 -14.11 31.87 -20.19
C ALA A 860 -13.23 32.61 -21.21
N ASN A 861 -12.26 33.39 -20.74
CA ASN A 861 -11.30 34.09 -21.59
C ASN A 861 -10.41 33.11 -22.40
N GLN A 862 -9.96 32.02 -21.79
CA GLN A 862 -9.25 30.94 -22.48
C GLN A 862 -10.13 30.22 -23.52
N ARG A 863 -11.42 29.97 -23.22
CA ARG A 863 -12.38 29.42 -24.19
C ARG A 863 -12.61 30.36 -25.38
N VAL A 864 -12.58 31.68 -25.19
CA VAL A 864 -12.64 32.66 -26.28
C VAL A 864 -11.34 32.63 -27.10
N LYS A 865 -10.16 32.63 -26.47
CA LYS A 865 -8.86 32.48 -27.17
C LYS A 865 -8.76 31.16 -27.95
N LEU A 866 -9.22 30.05 -27.39
CA LEU A 866 -9.27 28.75 -28.09
C LEU A 866 -10.25 28.76 -29.26
N LYS A 867 -11.39 29.49 -29.16
CA LYS A 867 -12.30 29.68 -30.29
C LYS A 867 -11.65 30.49 -31.42
N SER A 868 -10.94 31.57 -31.12
CA SER A 868 -10.24 32.36 -32.16
C SER A 868 -9.06 31.61 -32.77
N GLN A 869 -8.24 30.91 -31.98
CA GLN A 869 -7.19 30.02 -32.47
C GLN A 869 -7.75 28.87 -33.32
N LYS A 870 -8.91 28.30 -32.96
CA LYS A 870 -9.60 27.27 -33.78
C LYS A 870 -10.31 27.83 -35.03
N ALA A 871 -10.44 29.15 -35.16
CA ALA A 871 -10.82 29.81 -36.41
C ALA A 871 -9.56 30.07 -37.27
N GLN A 872 -8.49 30.60 -36.69
CA GLN A 872 -7.19 30.79 -37.36
C GLN A 872 -6.63 29.46 -37.91
N LEU A 873 -6.71 28.37 -37.15
CA LEU A 873 -6.33 27.01 -37.60
C LEU A 873 -7.29 26.42 -38.64
N ARG A 874 -8.51 26.94 -38.78
CA ARG A 874 -9.42 26.59 -39.88
C ARG A 874 -9.00 27.33 -41.15
N HIS A 875 -8.82 28.64 -41.08
CA HIS A 875 -8.29 29.44 -42.19
C HIS A 875 -6.90 28.98 -42.66
N TYR A 876 -6.02 28.54 -41.76
CA TYR A 876 -4.75 27.94 -42.15
C TYR A 876 -4.91 26.57 -42.84
N LYS A 877 -5.90 25.76 -42.45
CA LYS A 877 -6.23 24.50 -43.14
C LYS A 877 -6.92 24.73 -44.49
N GLU A 878 -7.77 25.74 -44.58
CA GLU A 878 -8.43 26.18 -45.82
C GLU A 878 -7.39 26.74 -46.80
N ALA A 879 -6.49 27.62 -46.35
CA ALA A 879 -5.35 28.12 -47.14
C ALA A 879 -4.35 27.01 -47.51
N LYS A 880 -4.17 25.99 -46.66
CA LYS A 880 -3.38 24.81 -47.00
C LYS A 880 -4.10 23.92 -48.03
N ALA A 881 -5.43 23.81 -47.97
CA ALA A 881 -6.23 23.05 -48.93
C ALA A 881 -6.18 23.69 -50.32
N THR A 882 -6.40 25.02 -50.42
CA THR A 882 -6.25 25.76 -51.68
C THR A 882 -4.80 25.73 -52.17
N SER A 883 -3.81 25.83 -51.29
CA SER A 883 -2.41 25.62 -51.65
C SER A 883 -2.14 24.21 -52.19
N THR A 884 -2.76 23.15 -51.63
CA THR A 884 -2.63 21.81 -52.20
C THR A 884 -3.32 21.68 -53.56
N GLU A 885 -4.50 22.27 -53.76
CA GLU A 885 -5.12 22.32 -55.10
C GLU A 885 -4.26 23.10 -56.11
N GLU A 886 -3.63 24.20 -55.70
CA GLU A 886 -2.68 24.92 -56.55
C GLU A 886 -1.44 24.08 -56.84
N THR A 887 -0.96 23.23 -55.92
CA THR A 887 0.12 22.28 -56.24
C THR A 887 -0.35 21.14 -57.15
N GLU A 888 -1.60 20.70 -57.09
CA GLU A 888 -2.15 19.73 -58.05
C GLU A 888 -2.31 20.37 -59.44
N ARG A 889 -2.88 21.59 -59.54
CA ARG A 889 -2.90 22.37 -60.79
C ARG A 889 -1.49 22.65 -61.32
N ARG A 890 -0.51 22.87 -60.44
CA ARG A 890 0.90 23.04 -60.81
C ARG A 890 1.52 21.74 -61.33
N LYS A 891 1.29 20.58 -60.69
CA LYS A 891 1.70 19.27 -61.23
C LYS A 891 1.05 18.99 -62.59
N GLN A 892 -0.23 19.35 -62.75
CA GLN A 892 -0.92 19.14 -64.01
C GLN A 892 -0.31 20.01 -65.12
N THR A 893 -0.16 21.32 -64.89
CA THR A 893 0.54 22.21 -65.84
C THR A 893 2.02 21.84 -66.04
N GLU A 894 2.70 21.28 -65.04
CA GLU A 894 4.05 20.72 -65.17
C GLU A 894 4.07 19.43 -66.01
N SER A 895 3.01 18.62 -65.97
CA SER A 895 2.86 17.43 -66.82
C SER A 895 2.48 17.79 -68.27
N GLU A 896 1.65 18.82 -68.47
CA GLU A 896 1.35 19.42 -69.77
C GLU A 896 2.61 20.09 -70.36
N LEU A 897 3.41 20.76 -69.53
CA LEU A 897 4.68 21.36 -69.93
C LEU A 897 5.73 20.28 -70.27
N LYS A 898 5.78 19.17 -69.52
CA LYS A 898 6.62 18.00 -69.88
C LYS A 898 6.15 17.28 -71.14
N GLN A 899 4.85 17.27 -71.44
CA GLN A 899 4.34 16.82 -72.74
C GLN A 899 4.73 17.79 -73.85
N MET A 900 4.71 19.10 -73.61
CA MET A 900 5.28 20.09 -74.54
C MET A 900 6.79 19.94 -74.71
N GLU A 901 7.56 19.63 -73.66
CA GLU A 901 9.00 19.35 -73.74
C GLU A 901 9.28 18.06 -74.50
N LEU A 902 8.45 17.02 -74.34
CA LEU A 902 8.52 15.79 -75.13
C LEU A 902 8.19 16.06 -76.60
N LEU A 903 7.15 16.85 -76.88
CA LEU A 903 6.76 17.24 -78.24
C LEU A 903 7.81 18.18 -78.88
N ASN A 904 8.43 19.05 -78.10
CA ASN A 904 9.51 19.95 -78.52
C ASN A 904 10.83 19.19 -78.73
N THR A 905 11.15 18.19 -77.91
CA THR A 905 12.33 17.32 -78.15
C THR A 905 12.10 16.34 -79.29
N GLN A 906 10.88 15.85 -79.50
CA GLN A 906 10.51 15.13 -80.72
C GLN A 906 10.58 16.06 -81.95
N TYR A 907 10.03 17.27 -81.88
CA TYR A 907 10.13 18.25 -82.97
C TYR A 907 11.58 18.67 -83.23
N GLN A 908 12.41 18.85 -82.20
CA GLN A 908 13.85 19.08 -82.36
C GLN A 908 14.57 17.86 -82.92
N LYS A 909 14.14 16.64 -82.62
CA LYS A 909 14.68 15.41 -83.22
C LYS A 909 14.27 15.29 -84.69
N GLU A 910 13.01 15.56 -85.03
CA GLU A 910 12.53 15.58 -86.42
C GLU A 910 13.17 16.73 -87.21
N ASN A 911 13.37 17.90 -86.60
CA ASN A 911 14.07 19.05 -87.18
C ASN A 911 15.59 18.81 -87.23
N HIS A 912 16.17 18.00 -86.34
CA HIS A 912 17.56 17.53 -86.45
C HIS A 912 17.72 16.45 -87.51
N GLU A 913 16.74 15.56 -87.68
CA GLU A 913 16.69 14.60 -88.80
C GLU A 913 16.42 15.29 -90.14
N GLN A 914 15.62 16.35 -90.16
CA GLN A 914 15.46 17.23 -91.33
C GLN A 914 16.75 18.02 -91.57
N ALA A 915 17.41 18.53 -90.52
CA ALA A 915 18.72 19.18 -90.63
C ALA A 915 19.81 18.21 -91.10
N LEU A 916 19.75 16.93 -90.71
CA LEU A 916 20.63 15.86 -91.21
C LEU A 916 20.33 15.52 -92.66
N LYS A 917 19.06 15.41 -93.07
CA LYS A 917 18.67 15.24 -94.49
C LYS A 917 19.00 16.47 -95.33
N ILE A 918 18.95 17.67 -94.74
CA ILE A 918 19.45 18.91 -95.32
C ILE A 918 20.98 18.92 -95.31
N HIS A 919 21.65 18.26 -94.38
CA HIS A 919 23.12 18.12 -94.36
C HIS A 919 23.60 17.07 -95.37
N GLU A 920 22.82 16.01 -95.62
CA GLU A 920 23.00 15.08 -96.73
C GLU A 920 22.75 15.79 -98.05
N LEU A 921 21.64 16.51 -98.22
CA LEU A 921 21.39 17.36 -99.39
C LEU A 921 22.43 18.47 -99.56
N LEU A 922 23.00 19.02 -98.48
CA LEU A 922 24.11 19.96 -98.54
C LEU A 922 25.47 19.27 -98.74
N ALA A 923 25.62 17.99 -98.43
CA ALA A 923 26.80 17.19 -98.75
C ALA A 923 26.76 16.77 -100.23
N GLU A 924 25.60 16.38 -100.74
CA GLU A 924 25.30 16.20 -102.16
C GLU A 924 25.43 17.53 -102.91
N MET A 925 24.91 18.65 -102.37
CA MET A 925 25.09 19.96 -103.00
C MET A 925 26.53 20.47 -102.85
N ASN A 926 27.31 20.08 -101.84
CA ASN A 926 28.76 20.35 -101.76
C ASN A 926 29.56 19.38 -102.65
N ALA A 927 29.07 18.18 -102.95
CA ALA A 927 29.65 17.27 -103.93
C ALA A 927 29.36 17.73 -105.36
N LEU A 928 28.14 18.22 -105.64
CA LEU A 928 27.77 18.91 -106.87
C LEU A 928 28.48 20.26 -106.98
N GLN A 929 28.64 21.02 -105.90
CA GLN A 929 29.44 22.25 -105.90
C GLN A 929 30.95 21.94 -105.94
N GLY A 930 31.36 20.74 -105.53
CA GLY A 930 32.69 20.16 -105.72
C GLY A 930 32.91 19.84 -107.18
N GLN A 931 32.01 19.09 -107.82
CA GLN A 931 31.98 18.84 -109.26
C GLN A 931 31.86 20.13 -110.07
N ILE A 932 31.16 21.16 -109.59
CA ILE A 932 31.09 22.49 -110.22
C ILE A 932 32.39 23.28 -109.97
N LYS A 933 33.11 23.07 -108.86
CA LYS A 933 34.46 23.62 -108.64
C LYS A 933 35.54 22.88 -109.45
N GLU A 934 35.39 21.58 -109.65
CA GLU A 934 36.23 20.76 -110.53
C GLU A 934 35.91 21.05 -112.00
N LEU A 935 34.65 21.24 -112.37
CA LEU A 935 34.26 21.78 -113.68
C LEU A 935 34.73 23.21 -113.84
N ALA A 936 34.65 24.09 -112.83
CA ALA A 936 35.17 25.45 -112.92
C ALA A 936 36.71 25.47 -113.00
N LYS A 937 37.39 24.53 -112.33
CA LYS A 937 38.84 24.35 -112.42
C LYS A 937 39.24 23.78 -113.78
N CYS A 938 38.62 22.71 -114.25
CA CYS A 938 38.75 22.21 -115.61
C CYS A 938 38.38 23.28 -116.65
N HIS A 939 37.41 24.15 -116.39
CA HIS A 939 37.05 25.26 -117.27
C HIS A 939 38.04 26.42 -117.18
N GLN A 940 38.73 26.61 -116.05
CA GLN A 940 39.81 27.59 -115.87
C GLN A 940 41.14 27.10 -116.48
N ASP A 941 41.39 25.79 -116.42
CA ASP A 941 42.49 25.09 -117.08
C ASP A 941 42.21 25.00 -118.60
N GLU A 942 40.97 24.71 -119.01
CA GLU A 942 40.49 24.90 -120.39
C GLU A 942 40.62 26.36 -120.82
N VAL A 943 40.34 27.36 -119.98
CA VAL A 943 40.45 28.78 -120.35
C VAL A 943 41.90 29.19 -120.48
N GLN A 944 42.83 28.65 -119.69
CA GLN A 944 44.26 28.85 -119.93
C GLN A 944 44.73 28.14 -121.22
N LEU A 945 44.25 26.92 -121.48
CA LEU A 945 44.52 26.20 -122.73
C LEU A 945 43.90 26.90 -123.94
N LYS A 946 42.69 27.46 -123.81
CA LYS A 946 41.97 28.24 -124.83
C LYS A 946 42.60 29.61 -125.01
N GLN A 947 43.14 30.26 -123.99
CA GLN A 947 43.92 31.51 -124.14
C GLN A 947 45.25 31.26 -124.86
N TYR A 948 45.91 30.13 -124.58
CA TYR A 948 47.10 29.69 -125.32
C TYR A 948 46.76 29.38 -126.80
N GLN A 949 45.66 28.66 -127.04
CA GLN A 949 45.17 28.36 -128.38
C GLN A 949 44.58 29.60 -129.11
N GLU A 950 44.00 30.57 -128.41
CA GLU A 950 43.54 31.85 -128.97
C GLU A 950 44.70 32.77 -129.32
N GLY A 951 45.81 32.72 -128.57
CA GLY A 951 47.07 33.36 -128.97
C GLY A 951 47.57 32.82 -130.31
N LEU A 952 47.55 31.49 -130.48
CA LEU A 952 47.89 30.81 -131.74
C LEU A 952 46.89 31.15 -132.86
N LEU A 953 45.58 31.07 -132.59
CA LEU A 953 44.52 31.39 -133.55
C LEU A 953 44.46 32.89 -133.91
N GLN A 954 44.89 33.82 -133.04
CA GLN A 954 45.08 35.21 -133.42
C GLN A 954 46.29 35.39 -134.33
N GLY A 955 47.36 34.62 -134.15
CA GLY A 955 48.48 34.55 -135.10
C GLY A 955 48.00 34.02 -136.45
N GLU A 956 47.29 32.89 -136.44
CA GLU A 956 46.77 32.23 -137.62
C GLU A 956 45.74 33.10 -138.38
N ARG A 957 44.83 33.80 -137.67
CA ARG A 957 43.91 34.78 -138.27
C ARG A 957 44.63 35.97 -138.90
N LYS A 958 45.73 36.45 -138.29
CA LYS A 958 46.59 37.49 -138.90
C LYS A 958 47.30 36.97 -140.16
N GLN A 959 47.75 35.71 -140.17
CA GLN A 959 48.29 35.05 -141.37
C GLN A 959 47.22 34.86 -142.45
N ARG A 960 46.03 34.34 -142.11
CA ARG A 960 44.89 34.20 -143.05
C ARG A 960 44.54 35.54 -143.69
N HIS A 961 44.43 36.64 -142.94
CA HIS A 961 44.11 37.95 -143.51
C HIS A 961 45.25 38.56 -144.36
N GLN A 962 46.51 38.14 -144.15
CA GLN A 962 47.62 38.44 -145.07
C GLN A 962 47.59 37.56 -146.34
N LEU A 963 47.24 36.27 -146.22
CA LEU A 963 47.07 35.36 -147.35
C LEU A 963 45.88 35.77 -148.22
N GLU A 964 44.77 36.22 -147.62
CA GLU A 964 43.58 36.74 -148.27
C GLU A 964 43.89 37.99 -149.11
N LYS A 965 44.65 38.95 -148.56
CA LYS A 965 45.20 40.08 -149.35
C LYS A 965 46.16 39.64 -150.45
N LYS A 966 46.94 38.56 -150.24
CA LYS A 966 47.78 37.98 -151.30
C LYS A 966 46.94 37.34 -152.40
N CYS A 967 45.87 36.61 -152.08
CA CYS A 967 44.93 36.07 -153.05
C CYS A 967 44.33 37.18 -153.92
N GLN A 968 43.86 38.28 -153.32
CA GLN A 968 43.37 39.44 -154.08
C GLN A 968 44.43 40.02 -155.03
N SER A 969 45.70 40.10 -154.59
CA SER A 969 46.80 40.56 -155.46
C SER A 969 47.14 39.56 -156.57
N LEU A 970 46.99 38.25 -156.31
CA LEU A 970 47.23 37.19 -157.29
C LEU A 970 46.12 37.16 -158.35
N GLU A 971 44.86 37.37 -157.99
CA GLU A 971 43.75 37.55 -158.94
C GLU A 971 44.00 38.69 -159.92
N ASP A 972 44.59 39.80 -159.47
CA ASP A 972 45.00 40.91 -160.35
C ASP A 972 46.26 40.61 -161.18
N THR A 973 47.08 39.64 -160.80
CA THR A 973 48.12 39.09 -161.70
C THR A 973 47.55 38.09 -162.72
N VAL A 974 46.55 37.29 -162.36
CA VAL A 974 45.81 36.41 -163.29
C VAL A 974 45.16 37.22 -164.42
N LYS A 975 44.56 38.37 -164.09
CA LYS A 975 44.02 39.33 -165.09
C LYS A 975 45.07 39.95 -166.02
N LYS A 976 46.36 39.93 -165.66
CA LYS A 976 47.48 40.44 -166.48
C LYS A 976 48.15 39.32 -167.28
N LEU A 977 48.32 38.13 -166.71
CA LEU A 977 48.96 36.99 -167.38
C LEU A 977 48.09 36.40 -168.50
N LYS A 978 46.75 36.42 -168.37
CA LYS A 978 45.85 36.13 -169.52
C LYS A 978 46.21 36.96 -170.75
N LYS A 979 46.26 38.29 -170.57
CA LYS A 979 46.57 39.28 -171.63
C LYS A 979 47.97 39.16 -172.23
N PHE A 980 48.90 38.42 -171.62
CA PHE A 980 50.22 38.15 -172.17
C PHE A 980 50.33 36.78 -172.84
N LYS A 981 49.70 35.72 -172.32
CA LYS A 981 49.76 34.41 -172.99
C LYS A 981 48.91 34.38 -174.27
N GLU A 982 47.79 35.08 -174.29
CA GLU A 982 46.95 35.31 -175.50
C GLU A 982 47.74 36.01 -176.63
N ALA A 983 48.87 36.67 -176.34
CA ALA A 983 49.80 37.21 -177.33
C ALA A 983 50.90 36.20 -177.76
N ALA A 984 51.32 35.30 -176.88
CA ALA A 984 52.31 34.25 -177.16
C ALA A 984 51.74 33.10 -178.01
N GLU A 985 50.45 32.80 -177.85
CA GLU A 985 49.71 31.85 -178.72
C GLU A 985 49.68 32.27 -180.20
N LYS A 986 50.04 33.52 -180.50
CA LYS A 986 50.03 34.10 -181.83
C LYS A 986 51.37 34.10 -182.55
N THR A 987 52.50 33.88 -181.87
CA THR A 987 53.84 33.87 -182.49
C THR A 987 54.44 32.47 -182.61
N LEU A 988 54.18 31.57 -181.66
CA LEU A 988 54.64 30.17 -181.75
C LEU A 988 53.90 29.37 -182.83
N LYS A 989 52.73 29.84 -183.28
CA LYS A 989 52.04 29.30 -184.47
C LYS A 989 52.74 29.64 -185.80
N ASP A 990 53.53 30.71 -185.85
CA ASP A 990 54.32 31.04 -187.05
C ASP A 990 55.61 30.20 -187.10
N ALA A 991 56.24 29.98 -185.94
CA ALA A 991 57.36 29.05 -185.79
C ALA A 991 57.00 27.58 -186.12
N SER A 992 55.70 27.24 -186.10
CA SER A 992 55.17 25.94 -186.54
C SER A 992 55.34 25.66 -188.04
N VAL A 993 55.81 26.63 -188.83
CA VAL A 993 55.99 26.49 -190.29
C VAL A 993 57.47 26.58 -190.70
N GLU A 994 58.27 27.39 -190.01
CA GLU A 994 59.67 27.61 -190.41
C GLU A 994 60.62 26.49 -189.94
N SER A 995 60.37 25.84 -188.80
CA SER A 995 61.21 24.69 -188.37
C SER A 995 60.86 23.37 -189.06
N GLU A 996 59.75 23.29 -189.79
CA GLU A 996 59.50 22.15 -190.71
C GLU A 996 60.34 22.33 -192.00
N GLN A 997 60.74 23.56 -192.32
CA GLN A 997 61.69 23.91 -193.37
C GLN A 997 63.16 23.92 -192.88
N ILE A 998 63.41 24.27 -191.61
CA ILE A 998 64.71 24.08 -190.92
C ILE A 998 64.71 22.72 -190.19
N SER A 999 65.10 21.58 -190.73
CA SER A 999 65.79 21.24 -191.97
C SER A 999 66.35 19.83 -191.68
N LEU A 1000 65.99 18.73 -192.34
CA LEU A 1000 66.01 18.51 -193.79
C LEU A 1000 67.35 18.94 -194.41
N ASN A 1001 67.66 20.24 -194.50
CA ASN A 1001 69.03 20.67 -194.84
C ASN A 1001 70.09 20.24 -193.80
N LEU A 1002 69.79 19.92 -192.52
CA LEU A 1002 70.79 19.32 -191.59
C LEU A 1002 70.89 17.80 -191.76
N GLU A 1003 69.79 17.17 -192.15
CA GLU A 1003 69.78 15.80 -192.67
C GLU A 1003 70.64 15.68 -193.95
N GLU A 1004 70.80 16.75 -194.74
CA GLU A 1004 71.77 16.81 -195.84
C GLU A 1004 73.17 17.26 -195.38
N ALA A 1005 73.26 18.34 -194.59
CA ALA A 1005 74.50 19.11 -194.40
C ALA A 1005 75.60 18.42 -193.59
N HIS A 1006 75.33 17.34 -192.85
CA HIS A 1006 76.41 16.52 -192.25
C HIS A 1006 76.28 15.01 -192.48
N ARG A 1007 75.27 14.56 -193.24
CA ARG A 1007 75.49 13.41 -194.16
C ARG A 1007 76.62 13.75 -195.13
N TRP A 1008 76.79 15.01 -195.52
CA TRP A 1008 78.00 15.56 -196.16
C TRP A 1008 79.33 15.16 -195.48
N PHE A 1009 79.36 14.93 -194.16
CA PHE A 1009 80.59 14.57 -193.43
C PHE A 1009 80.77 13.06 -193.30
N MET A 1010 79.68 12.32 -193.06
CA MET A 1010 79.69 10.87 -193.30
C MET A 1010 80.07 10.54 -194.74
N THR A 1011 79.74 11.38 -195.73
CA THR A 1011 80.10 11.21 -197.14
C THR A 1011 81.35 12.03 -197.55
N LYS A 1012 82.13 12.53 -196.57
CA LYS A 1012 83.52 12.97 -196.77
C LYS A 1012 84.56 12.24 -195.91
N PHE A 1013 84.12 11.40 -194.97
CA PHE A 1013 84.96 10.37 -194.33
C PHE A 1013 84.56 8.94 -194.73
N ASP A 1014 83.33 8.70 -195.17
CA ASP A 1014 82.83 7.44 -195.74
C ASP A 1014 81.86 7.66 -196.94
N SER A 1015 82.13 8.29 -198.09
CA SER A 1015 83.32 8.41 -198.94
C SER A 1015 84.45 9.23 -198.34
N LEU A 1016 85.38 8.61 -197.63
CA LEU A 1016 86.25 7.48 -198.02
C LEU A 1016 85.72 6.02 -198.27
N LYS A 1017 84.48 5.56 -197.92
CA LYS A 1017 83.49 4.77 -198.76
C LYS A 1017 82.16 4.28 -198.06
N LEU A 1018 80.95 4.80 -198.45
CA LEU A 1018 79.59 4.16 -198.65
C LEU A 1018 78.47 5.21 -199.03
N GLU A 1019 77.12 4.98 -198.86
CA GLU A 1019 75.95 5.83 -199.32
C GLU A 1019 74.51 5.74 -198.61
N MET A 1020 73.64 6.81 -198.68
CA MET A 1020 72.11 6.91 -198.83
C MET A 1020 70.99 6.62 -197.72
N MET A 1021 69.88 7.45 -197.58
CA MET A 1021 68.43 7.12 -197.15
C MET A 1021 67.37 8.32 -197.04
N GLN A 1022 66.01 8.12 -196.85
CA GLN A 1022 64.91 9.19 -196.77
C GLN A 1022 63.42 8.79 -196.28
N THR A 1023 62.47 9.76 -196.03
CA THR A 1023 60.92 9.78 -195.96
C THR A 1023 60.13 9.54 -194.60
N LYS A 1024 58.81 9.81 -194.29
CA LYS A 1024 57.56 10.68 -194.62
C LYS A 1024 56.35 10.33 -193.63
N GLN A 1025 55.04 10.75 -193.59
CA GLN A 1025 54.07 11.92 -193.83
C GLN A 1025 52.55 11.39 -193.78
N GLY A 1026 51.34 11.97 -193.49
CA GLY A 1026 50.69 13.21 -192.91
C GLY A 1026 49.52 13.87 -193.78
N CYS A 1027 48.30 14.39 -193.41
CA CYS A 1027 47.24 14.32 -192.32
C CYS A 1027 45.92 15.18 -192.65
N LEU A 1028 44.65 14.96 -192.14
CA LEU A 1028 43.38 15.79 -192.44
C LEU A 1028 42.01 15.54 -191.63
N PRO A 1029 41.13 16.55 -191.27
CA PRO A 1029 39.71 16.40 -190.71
C PRO A 1029 38.56 17.49 -191.00
N SER A 1030 37.22 17.29 -190.74
CA SER A 1030 36.11 18.36 -190.82
C SER A 1030 34.61 18.07 -190.34
N CYS A 1031 33.82 19.14 -190.00
CA CYS A 1031 32.34 19.47 -190.13
C CYS A 1031 31.12 18.96 -189.27
N SER A 1032 30.10 19.86 -189.15
CA SER A 1032 28.59 19.79 -189.01
C SER A 1032 27.76 18.84 -188.09
N GLU A 1033 26.51 19.27 -187.83
CA GLU A 1033 25.26 18.47 -187.66
C GLU A 1033 24.74 18.14 -186.24
N GLU A 1034 24.44 16.88 -185.91
CA GLU A 1034 23.94 16.46 -184.57
C GLU A 1034 24.98 16.77 -183.49
N THR A 1035 26.21 16.40 -183.85
CA THR A 1035 27.54 16.94 -183.56
C THR A 1035 27.66 18.48 -183.41
N LEU A 1036 28.16 18.98 -182.26
CA LEU A 1036 29.44 19.72 -182.10
C LEU A 1036 29.55 20.68 -180.87
N THR A 1037 30.68 20.57 -180.14
CA THR A 1037 31.37 21.61 -179.30
C THR A 1037 30.61 22.24 -178.11
N ASP A 1038 31.24 22.68 -177.01
CA ASP A 1038 32.65 23.00 -176.73
C ASP A 1038 33.36 22.07 -175.70
N THR A 1039 34.66 22.30 -175.47
CA THR A 1039 35.62 21.37 -174.83
C THR A 1039 35.75 21.47 -173.30
N GLU A 1040 36.21 20.36 -172.69
CA GLU A 1040 36.79 20.35 -171.34
C GLU A 1040 38.04 21.24 -171.24
N VAL A 1041 38.19 21.91 -170.10
CA VAL A 1041 39.50 22.19 -169.48
C VAL A 1041 39.42 21.58 -168.08
N VAL A 1042 39.92 20.35 -167.88
CA VAL A 1042 41.33 20.06 -167.54
C VAL A 1042 41.67 20.74 -166.21
N ARG A 1043 41.53 20.00 -165.10
CA ARG A 1043 42.62 19.27 -164.42
C ARG A 1043 43.64 20.23 -163.78
N GLU A 1044 43.63 20.31 -162.46
CA GLU A 1044 44.41 19.44 -161.55
C GLU A 1044 45.86 19.88 -161.38
N LYS A 1045 46.21 20.11 -160.12
CA LYS A 1045 47.50 19.78 -159.46
C LYS A 1045 48.78 20.46 -159.97
N ASN A 1046 49.57 20.85 -158.96
CA ASN A 1046 50.95 21.32 -159.04
C ASN A 1046 51.05 22.71 -159.73
N GLU A 1047 51.67 23.72 -159.13
CA GLU A 1047 52.85 23.65 -158.26
C GLU A 1047 52.77 24.46 -156.96
N GLU A 1048 53.60 24.01 -156.01
CA GLU A 1048 54.28 24.76 -154.95
C GLU A 1048 53.55 25.80 -154.07
N SER A 1049 53.27 25.34 -152.85
CA SER A 1049 53.89 25.88 -151.63
C SER A 1049 53.49 27.29 -151.15
N LEU A 1050 52.47 27.33 -150.28
CA LEU A 1050 52.70 27.88 -148.94
C LEU A 1050 51.86 27.22 -147.82
N ARG A 1051 52.54 26.32 -147.08
CA ARG A 1051 52.48 26.05 -145.63
C ARG A 1051 51.41 26.80 -144.79
N MET A 1052 50.71 26.19 -143.82
CA MET A 1052 50.57 24.79 -143.34
C MET A 1052 49.11 24.66 -142.80
N SER A 1053 48.35 23.57 -143.01
CA SER A 1053 48.48 22.23 -142.38
C SER A 1053 48.16 22.30 -140.87
N THR A 1054 47.41 21.45 -140.16
CA THR A 1054 46.77 20.10 -140.29
C THR A 1054 46.33 19.72 -138.84
N LEU A 1055 45.60 18.67 -138.41
CA LEU A 1055 44.94 17.41 -138.87
C LEU A 1055 43.74 17.21 -137.87
N GLU A 1056 42.58 16.59 -138.14
CA GLU A 1056 42.27 15.12 -138.17
C GLU A 1056 42.64 14.36 -136.86
N LEU A 1057 42.04 13.24 -136.40
CA LEU A 1057 40.84 12.38 -136.64
C LEU A 1057 40.59 11.65 -135.26
N LYS A 1058 39.40 11.24 -134.79
CA LYS A 1058 38.38 10.26 -135.23
C LYS A 1058 38.76 8.78 -135.00
N ASP A 1059 37.79 8.02 -134.47
CA ASP A 1059 37.66 6.54 -134.34
C ASP A 1059 38.60 5.73 -133.41
N GLY A 1060 38.03 4.69 -132.77
CA GLY A 1060 38.64 3.35 -132.84
C GLY A 1060 39.07 2.64 -131.56
N MET A 1061 38.24 1.68 -131.10
CA MET A 1061 38.59 0.30 -130.67
C MET A 1061 39.92 -0.05 -129.94
N ASP A 1062 39.74 -0.62 -128.74
CA ASP A 1062 40.30 -1.92 -128.27
C ASP A 1062 41.79 -2.05 -127.82
N GLU A 1063 42.07 -3.25 -127.29
CA GLU A 1063 43.35 -3.89 -126.92
C GLU A 1063 44.19 -3.38 -125.73
N SER A 1064 44.23 -4.21 -124.69
CA SER A 1064 45.51 -4.59 -124.05
C SER A 1064 46.20 -5.63 -124.94
N PRO A 1065 47.55 -5.63 -125.09
CA PRO A 1065 48.32 -6.48 -124.16
C PRO A 1065 49.78 -6.09 -123.87
N THR A 1066 50.16 -6.17 -122.59
CA THR A 1066 51.57 -6.32 -122.10
C THR A 1066 52.51 -5.11 -122.36
N LYS A 1067 53.69 -4.97 -121.74
CA LYS A 1067 54.60 -5.97 -121.16
C LYS A 1067 55.57 -5.34 -120.14
N LEU A 1068 56.26 -6.20 -119.40
CA LEU A 1068 57.35 -5.94 -118.44
C LEU A 1068 56.94 -5.32 -117.08
N GLN A 1069 57.56 -5.64 -115.93
CA GLN A 1069 58.08 -6.91 -115.35
C GLN A 1069 58.73 -6.61 -113.97
N ASN A 1070 58.69 -7.55 -113.02
CA ASN A 1070 59.29 -7.52 -111.67
C ASN A 1070 58.66 -6.55 -110.64
N CYS A 1071 58.87 -6.69 -109.32
CA CYS A 1071 58.64 -7.86 -108.44
C CYS A 1071 58.86 -7.48 -106.95
N PHE A 1072 58.02 -8.02 -106.04
CA PHE A 1072 58.22 -8.22 -104.59
C PHE A 1072 58.57 -7.04 -103.63
N LEU A 1073 57.67 -6.83 -102.65
CA LEU A 1073 57.92 -6.40 -101.24
C LEU A 1073 58.44 -4.94 -101.01
N PRO A 1074 58.45 -4.38 -99.75
CA PRO A 1074 58.27 -5.03 -98.44
C PRO A 1074 57.34 -4.36 -97.37
N ASN A 1075 56.87 -5.22 -96.45
CA ASN A 1075 56.86 -5.14 -94.96
C ASN A 1075 56.42 -3.88 -94.15
N HIS A 1076 55.52 -4.15 -93.17
CA HIS A 1076 55.56 -3.85 -91.71
C HIS A 1076 55.86 -2.40 -91.20
N SER A 1077 55.72 -2.02 -89.91
CA SER A 1077 55.45 -2.75 -88.64
C SER A 1077 54.72 -1.86 -87.59
N GLU A 1078 54.18 -2.49 -86.53
CA GLU A 1078 54.22 -2.03 -85.10
C GLU A 1078 53.54 -0.69 -84.69
N ALA A 1079 53.15 -0.44 -83.42
CA ALA A 1079 53.00 -1.29 -82.23
C ALA A 1079 51.97 -0.68 -81.24
N GLU A 1080 51.58 -1.45 -80.22
CA GLU A 1080 50.76 -1.01 -79.08
C GLU A 1080 51.58 -0.26 -78.01
N GLN A 1081 50.91 0.58 -77.19
CA GLN A 1081 50.90 0.59 -75.70
C GLN A 1081 50.63 1.98 -75.11
N GLY A 1082 49.95 2.03 -73.95
CA GLY A 1082 49.77 3.26 -73.17
C GLY A 1082 48.55 3.24 -72.24
N HIS A 1083 48.69 2.69 -71.03
CA HIS A 1083 47.68 2.79 -69.97
C HIS A 1083 47.76 4.13 -69.23
N VAL A 1084 46.60 4.71 -68.89
CA VAL A 1084 46.08 4.87 -67.51
C VAL A 1084 44.56 5.06 -67.59
#